data_AF-A0A7K2YG58-F1
#
_entry.id   AF-A0A7K2YG58-F1
#
_cell.length_a   1.000
_cell.length_b   1.000
_cell.length_c   1.000
_cell.angle_alpha   90.00
_cell.angle_beta   90.00
_cell.angle_gamma   90.00
#
_symmetry.space_group_name_H-M   'P 1'
#
loop_
_entity.id
_entity.type
_entity.pdbx_description
1 polymer ?
#
loop_
_entity_poly.entity_id
_entity_poly.type
_entity_poly.pdbx_seq_one_letter_code
_entity_poly.pdbx_strand_id
1 'polypeptide(L)'
;CAVVGDDLPGLAAAADAAGSTRVAQVRDLAAAADARADVVFVSLAPRAENLSEVVADTRALVHAWSSDERFGTARLVLVTRGSALAPSGANPVHAAAWGVMRTAMAEHPGRFVLVDTDDHEDSAGALCAAVAAGEPESSVCAGRVRVPRLARAFPPVAVALPAFDPEGTVLVTGRADGLGGTVVRHLVAKHGARRLVLATGPDDEPGRTADGEPWPTPVPDVRSAAIELAEPEADITVSHCDPADRDALADLLANHPVSAVVHTTGDPTGLWHLHELTRDRNLAAFVAFSAIGGILGAPGAPERAAHAAYADAVIRRRRTEGHPATSLAWGPWAGDASAVGDTERVWFKRNAIGELTPDEGLALLDTTRGSDDAVLVPAALDAFALRGRAVDGVPAALRDLIPTTADPSGVETTEGPAASGRTSTLRRRLAALSPLEQQRFVLDLVREEAAGVLGHATPAAVTASRAFRELGFTSLASIALRNHLTAATGVALPVTVAFDHPTPAALADFLRDELVGTPREDRFPHPAANVVDTDEPIAIVGIGCRYPGGIHNPEDLWRLIAAGGDAASEFPTDRGWDLAALFAADPDRPGTSHTRMGGFLHDAGDFDAGFFGISPREALAMDPQQRLLLETSWEAMEHAGIAPAALRGADVGVFAGMMFHDYATGLDRVPDGIEGYRGTGSAGSVVSGRVSYSFGFEGPAVTVDTACSSSLVALHLAAQALRRGECSMALAGGVAVMATPSVFVEFSRQNALSPDGRCKAFAASADGTGWGEGVGVLLLERLSDARRGGRRVLAVVRGSAVNQDGASNGLTAPSGPAQQRVIRRALAGAGLSVGDVDVVEAHGTG
;
A
#
# COMPACT_ATOMS: atom_id res chain seq x y z
N CYS A 1 -12.36 26.07 18.61
CA CYS A 1 -11.63 25.06 19.40
C CYS A 1 -12.58 24.38 20.38
N ALA A 2 -12.24 23.21 20.90
CA ALA A 2 -13.00 22.55 21.97
C ALA A 2 -12.04 22.08 23.07
N VAL A 3 -12.52 21.99 24.31
CA VAL A 3 -11.73 21.56 25.48
C VAL A 3 -12.35 20.33 26.12
N VAL A 4 -11.51 19.35 26.46
CA VAL A 4 -11.87 18.08 27.10
C VAL A 4 -11.06 17.85 28.38
N GLY A 5 -11.75 17.50 29.48
CA GLY A 5 -11.14 17.09 30.75
C GLY A 5 -11.28 18.10 31.89
N ASP A 6 -10.76 17.73 33.08
CA ASP A 6 -10.79 18.55 34.30
C ASP A 6 -9.99 19.85 34.14
N ASP A 7 -10.50 20.91 34.77
CA ASP A 7 -10.09 22.30 34.55
C ASP A 7 -8.65 22.58 35.00
N LEU A 8 -7.71 22.66 34.06
CA LEU A 8 -6.41 23.29 34.32
C LEU A 8 -6.65 24.79 34.49
N PRO A 9 -6.32 25.42 35.66
CA PRO A 9 -6.45 26.86 35.80
C PRO A 9 -5.76 27.59 34.63
N GLY A 10 -6.54 28.42 33.93
CA GLY A 10 -6.13 29.14 32.71
C GLY A 10 -6.71 28.59 31.40
N LEU A 11 -6.94 27.27 31.28
CA LEU A 11 -7.46 26.65 30.04
C LEU A 11 -8.96 26.95 29.83
N ALA A 12 -9.75 26.94 30.91
CA ALA A 12 -11.13 27.43 30.92
C ALA A 12 -11.24 28.91 30.54
N ALA A 13 -10.39 29.77 31.11
CA ALA A 13 -10.40 31.20 30.83
C ALA A 13 -10.01 31.51 29.38
N ALA A 14 -9.01 30.81 28.84
CA ALA A 14 -8.61 30.91 27.43
C ALA A 14 -9.70 30.36 26.47
N ALA A 15 -10.38 29.27 26.85
CA ALA A 15 -11.46 28.68 26.09
C ALA A 15 -12.73 29.56 26.07
N ASP A 16 -13.06 30.21 27.20
CA ASP A 16 -14.18 31.14 27.31
C ASP A 16 -13.92 32.43 26.54
N ALA A 17 -12.69 32.97 26.60
CA ALA A 17 -12.29 34.13 25.80
C ALA A 17 -12.34 33.85 24.28
N ALA A 18 -12.20 32.58 23.87
CA ALA A 18 -12.22 32.14 22.47
C ALA A 18 -13.58 31.54 22.02
N GLY A 19 -14.62 31.55 22.86
CA GLY A 19 -15.95 31.02 22.52
C GLY A 19 -16.00 29.51 22.25
N SER A 20 -15.20 28.71 22.96
CA SER A 20 -15.02 27.27 22.71
C SER A 20 -15.98 26.36 23.51
N THR A 21 -16.36 25.22 22.93
CA THR A 21 -17.25 24.22 23.55
C THR A 21 -16.48 23.32 24.54
N ARG A 22 -17.06 23.08 25.72
CA ARG A 22 -16.50 22.20 26.76
C ARG A 22 -17.25 20.88 26.84
N VAL A 23 -16.52 19.77 26.92
CA VAL A 23 -17.10 18.45 27.16
C VAL A 23 -16.25 17.64 28.16
N ALA A 24 -16.87 16.71 28.87
CA ALA A 24 -16.18 15.93 29.91
C ALA A 24 -15.24 14.87 29.31
N GLN A 25 -15.63 14.22 28.21
CA GLN A 25 -14.83 13.19 27.55
C GLN A 25 -14.80 13.36 26.03
N VAL A 26 -13.78 12.79 25.37
CA VAL A 26 -13.60 12.87 23.91
C VAL A 26 -14.81 12.31 23.16
N ARG A 27 -15.44 11.25 23.70
CA ARG A 27 -16.68 10.67 23.14
C ARG A 27 -17.89 11.61 23.23
N ASP A 28 -17.89 12.56 24.15
CA ASP A 28 -19.00 13.48 24.38
C ASP A 28 -18.95 14.68 23.40
N LEU A 29 -17.82 14.90 22.70
CA LEU A 29 -17.73 15.85 21.58
C LEU A 29 -18.74 15.51 20.47
N ALA A 30 -19.05 14.21 20.28
CA ALA A 30 -20.01 13.75 19.30
C ALA A 30 -21.46 14.19 19.60
N ALA A 31 -21.80 14.42 20.88
CA ALA A 31 -23.13 14.85 21.30
C ALA A 31 -23.29 16.39 21.28
N ALA A 32 -22.19 17.13 21.29
CA ALA A 32 -22.16 18.58 21.15
C ALA A 32 -22.23 18.98 19.66
N ALA A 33 -23.35 18.64 19.02
CA ALA A 33 -23.54 18.55 17.57
C ALA A 33 -23.49 19.87 16.74
N ASP A 34 -22.84 20.94 17.23
CA ASP A 34 -22.64 22.19 16.46
C ASP A 34 -21.18 22.69 16.43
N ALA A 35 -20.22 22.01 17.08
CA ALA A 35 -18.83 22.46 17.09
C ALA A 35 -17.98 21.70 16.05
N ARG A 36 -17.87 22.23 14.82
CA ARG A 36 -16.73 21.91 13.93
C ARG A 36 -15.46 22.49 14.54
N ALA A 37 -14.86 21.79 15.51
CA ALA A 37 -13.61 22.21 16.14
C ALA A 37 -12.41 21.60 15.38
N ASP A 38 -11.73 22.43 14.58
CA ASP A 38 -10.50 22.02 13.88
C ASP A 38 -9.33 21.70 14.85
N VAL A 39 -9.43 22.17 16.10
CA VAL A 39 -8.44 21.96 17.17
C VAL A 39 -9.16 21.63 18.48
N VAL A 40 -8.78 20.50 19.10
CA VAL A 40 -9.33 20.01 20.37
C VAL A 40 -8.22 19.90 21.40
N PHE A 41 -8.36 20.57 22.54
CA PHE A 41 -7.42 20.52 23.65
C PHE A 41 -7.86 19.46 24.66
N VAL A 42 -6.93 18.58 25.04
CA VAL A 42 -7.09 17.58 26.09
C VAL A 42 -6.04 17.84 27.15
N SER A 43 -6.47 17.93 28.41
CA SER A 43 -5.56 17.97 29.55
C SER A 43 -5.37 16.57 30.13
N LEU A 44 -4.12 16.20 30.42
CA LEU A 44 -3.85 15.13 31.38
C LEU A 44 -4.06 15.69 32.79
N ALA A 45 -5.12 15.22 33.47
CA ALA A 45 -5.39 15.62 34.85
C ALA A 45 -4.22 15.18 35.77
N PRO A 46 -3.89 15.95 36.84
CA PRO A 46 -2.82 15.62 37.78
C PRO A 46 -3.07 14.37 38.64
N ARG A 47 -4.08 13.54 38.32
CA ARG A 47 -4.48 12.37 39.12
C ARG A 47 -3.70 11.11 38.85
N ALA A 48 -3.04 11.00 37.69
CA ALA A 48 -2.36 9.77 37.33
C ALA A 48 -0.87 9.87 37.70
N GLU A 49 -0.55 9.55 38.95
CA GLU A 49 0.84 9.35 39.42
C GLU A 49 1.40 7.99 38.97
N ASN A 50 0.55 7.12 38.41
CA ASN A 50 0.93 5.79 37.97
C ASN A 50 1.32 5.77 36.48
N LEU A 51 2.56 5.34 36.20
CA LEU A 51 3.11 5.22 34.86
C LEU A 51 2.27 4.34 33.94
N SER A 52 1.84 3.17 34.41
CA SER A 52 1.11 2.21 33.56
C SER A 52 -0.28 2.71 33.17
N GLU A 53 -0.95 3.41 34.10
CA GLU A 53 -2.25 4.04 33.87
C GLU A 53 -2.14 5.17 32.84
N VAL A 54 -1.16 6.07 32.98
CA VAL A 54 -0.97 7.17 32.01
C VAL A 54 -0.63 6.67 30.62
N VAL A 55 0.22 5.64 30.51
CA VAL A 55 0.56 5.06 29.21
C VAL A 55 -0.67 4.40 28.58
N ALA A 56 -1.46 3.65 29.36
CA ALA A 56 -2.69 3.01 28.88
C ALA A 56 -3.73 4.05 28.45
N ASP A 57 -3.98 5.09 29.25
CA ASP A 57 -4.95 6.14 28.97
C ASP A 57 -4.56 6.96 27.73
N THR A 58 -3.28 7.31 27.61
CA THR A 58 -2.78 8.05 26.44
C THR A 58 -2.91 7.22 25.17
N ARG A 59 -2.65 5.90 25.23
CA ARG A 59 -2.87 5.01 24.08
C ARG A 59 -4.34 4.87 23.73
N ALA A 60 -5.21 4.75 24.72
CA ALA A 60 -6.65 4.69 24.49
C ALA A 60 -7.17 5.98 23.84
N LEU A 61 -6.66 7.14 24.26
CA LEU A 61 -6.95 8.44 23.66
C LEU A 61 -6.50 8.50 22.19
N VAL A 62 -5.26 8.11 21.89
CA VAL A 62 -4.74 8.07 20.51
C VAL A 62 -5.58 7.14 19.64
N HIS A 63 -5.88 5.93 20.11
CA HIS A 63 -6.65 4.96 19.36
C HIS A 63 -8.08 5.45 19.07
N ALA A 64 -8.76 6.01 20.08
CA ALA A 64 -10.10 6.57 19.91
C ALA A 64 -10.12 7.74 18.92
N TRP A 65 -9.13 8.64 18.98
CA TRP A 65 -9.02 9.77 18.05
C TRP A 65 -8.67 9.34 16.62
N SER A 66 -7.76 8.39 16.47
CA SER A 66 -7.30 7.94 15.15
C SER A 66 -8.34 7.12 14.40
N SER A 67 -9.18 6.35 15.11
CA SER A 67 -10.16 5.43 14.53
C SER A 67 -11.49 6.09 14.14
N ASP A 68 -11.74 7.32 14.58
CA ASP A 68 -12.98 8.05 14.30
C ASP A 68 -12.82 8.99 13.11
N GLU A 69 -13.42 8.63 11.97
CA GLU A 69 -13.32 9.37 10.70
C GLU A 69 -13.81 10.82 10.80
N ARG A 70 -14.67 11.14 11.77
CA ARG A 70 -15.19 12.50 11.99
C ARG A 70 -14.09 13.49 12.38
N PHE A 71 -13.00 13.00 12.97
CA PHE A 71 -11.84 13.81 13.34
C PHE A 71 -10.69 13.70 12.33
N GLY A 72 -10.96 13.24 11.11
CA GLY A 72 -9.95 13.04 10.06
C GLY A 72 -9.16 14.30 9.67
N THR A 73 -9.76 15.48 9.83
CA THR A 73 -9.13 16.79 9.56
C THR A 73 -8.82 17.61 10.82
N ALA A 74 -9.20 17.13 12.01
CA ALA A 74 -9.01 17.85 13.26
C ALA A 74 -7.67 17.52 13.92
N ARG A 75 -7.11 18.48 14.68
CA ARG A 75 -5.88 18.33 15.48
C ARG A 75 -6.20 18.12 16.95
N LEU A 76 -5.62 17.08 17.55
CA LEU A 76 -5.65 16.85 18.99
C LEU A 76 -4.43 17.47 19.66
N VAL A 77 -4.65 18.39 20.59
CA VAL A 77 -3.60 19.04 21.38
C VAL A 77 -3.61 18.45 22.78
N LEU A 78 -2.55 17.72 23.13
CA LEU A 78 -2.35 17.24 24.50
C LEU A 78 -1.58 18.30 25.28
N VAL A 79 -2.23 18.83 26.33
CA VAL A 79 -1.66 19.84 27.23
C VAL A 79 -1.21 19.14 28.51
N THR A 80 0.07 19.33 28.87
CA THR A 80 0.64 18.83 30.12
C THR A 80 1.19 19.96 30.97
N ARG A 81 1.44 19.65 32.25
CA ARG A 81 2.21 20.50 33.15
C ARG A 81 3.49 19.81 33.57
N GLY A 82 4.60 20.52 33.44
CA GLY A 82 5.87 20.09 33.99
C GLY A 82 6.48 18.85 33.31
N SER A 83 6.09 18.45 32.10
CA SER A 83 6.31 17.07 31.62
C SER A 83 7.74 16.78 31.13
N ALA A 84 8.14 17.32 29.98
CA ALA A 84 9.35 16.92 29.26
C ALA A 84 10.27 18.09 28.91
N LEU A 85 9.84 19.34 29.10
CA LEU A 85 10.59 20.55 28.73
C LEU A 85 10.64 21.60 29.84
N ALA A 86 10.02 21.32 30.99
CA ALA A 86 9.94 22.24 32.11
C ALA A 86 11.31 22.50 32.76
N PRO A 87 11.73 23.77 32.90
CA PRO A 87 12.98 24.13 33.58
C PRO A 87 12.98 23.80 35.09
N SER A 88 11.79 23.71 35.70
CA SER A 88 11.57 23.59 37.14
C SER A 88 11.42 22.16 37.66
N GLY A 89 11.77 21.15 36.85
CA GLY A 89 11.68 19.73 37.19
C GLY A 89 10.65 19.00 36.34
N ALA A 90 11.09 17.99 35.61
CA ALA A 90 10.26 17.15 34.74
C ALA A 90 9.45 16.15 35.57
N ASN A 91 8.14 16.08 35.36
CA ASN A 91 7.24 15.04 35.84
C ASN A 91 7.42 13.81 34.94
N PRO A 92 8.05 12.73 35.42
CA PRO A 92 8.38 11.59 34.58
C PRO A 92 7.17 10.88 33.99
N VAL A 93 6.05 10.86 34.72
CA VAL A 93 4.81 10.21 34.28
C VAL A 93 4.18 10.98 33.11
N HIS A 94 4.17 12.30 33.16
CA HIS A 94 3.72 13.10 32.02
C HIS A 94 4.68 13.01 30.82
N ALA A 95 5.99 12.87 31.06
CA ALA A 95 6.96 12.64 29.99
C ALA A 95 6.69 11.30 29.27
N ALA A 96 6.24 10.26 29.99
CA ALA A 96 5.84 8.99 29.39
C ALA A 96 4.67 9.17 28.40
N ALA A 97 3.66 9.98 28.74
CA ALA A 97 2.57 10.32 27.82
C ALA A 97 3.08 11.00 26.54
N TRP A 98 4.06 11.90 26.68
CA TRP A 98 4.70 12.54 25.52
C TRP A 98 5.40 11.52 24.63
N GLY A 99 6.05 10.50 25.20
CA GLY A 99 6.62 9.39 24.44
C GLY A 99 5.59 8.66 23.57
N VAL A 100 4.42 8.31 24.14
CA VAL A 100 3.30 7.69 23.40
C VAL A 100 2.82 8.60 22.26
N MET A 101 2.63 9.88 22.57
CA MET A 101 2.14 10.85 21.58
C MET A 101 3.14 11.10 20.44
N ARG A 102 4.44 11.09 20.71
CA ARG A 102 5.48 11.18 19.68
C ARG A 102 5.43 10.00 18.71
N THR A 103 5.17 8.79 19.20
CA THR A 103 4.88 7.63 18.33
C THR A 103 3.63 7.88 17.48
N ALA A 104 2.54 8.38 18.07
CA ALA A 104 1.31 8.72 17.34
C ALA A 104 1.53 9.82 16.29
N MET A 105 2.40 10.80 16.56
CA MET A 105 2.78 11.86 15.63
C MET A 105 3.62 11.32 14.46
N ALA A 106 4.45 10.31 14.70
CA ALA A 106 5.19 9.62 13.65
C ALA A 106 4.28 8.75 12.77
N GLU A 107 3.22 8.15 13.35
CA GLU A 107 2.21 7.33 12.64
C GLU A 107 1.19 8.17 11.89
N HIS A 108 0.82 9.34 12.43
CA HIS A 108 -0.21 10.23 11.90
C HIS A 108 0.28 11.69 11.85
N PRO A 109 1.20 12.04 10.92
CA PRO A 109 1.77 13.38 10.83
C PRO A 109 0.71 14.48 10.72
N GLY A 110 0.84 15.51 11.55
CA GLY A 110 -0.04 16.69 11.55
C GLY A 110 -1.34 16.56 12.36
N ARG A 111 -1.69 15.36 12.86
CA ARG A 111 -2.94 15.15 13.62
C ARG A 111 -2.82 15.42 15.12
N PHE A 112 -1.62 15.42 15.67
CA PHE A 112 -1.36 15.54 17.10
C PHE A 112 -0.38 16.68 17.40
N VAL A 113 -0.55 17.33 18.55
CA VAL A 113 0.29 18.44 19.02
C VAL A 113 0.53 18.28 20.52
N LEU A 114 1.76 18.53 20.98
CA LEU A 114 2.14 18.52 22.39
C LEU A 114 2.43 19.95 22.87
N VAL A 115 1.82 20.34 23.99
CA VAL A 115 2.07 21.63 24.63
C VAL A 115 2.29 21.43 26.13
N ASP A 116 3.43 21.84 26.64
CA ASP A 116 3.69 21.91 28.09
C ASP A 116 3.47 23.35 28.58
N THR A 117 2.87 23.55 29.75
CA THR A 117 2.63 24.89 30.32
C THR A 117 2.95 24.97 31.81
N ASP A 118 3.24 26.18 32.30
CA ASP A 118 3.34 26.51 33.72
C ASP A 118 2.07 27.20 34.28
N ASP A 119 2.10 27.57 35.56
CA ASP A 119 0.98 28.23 36.27
C ASP A 119 1.02 29.78 36.15
N HIS A 120 1.84 30.33 35.25
CA HIS A 120 1.94 31.78 35.09
C HIS A 120 0.71 32.34 34.36
N GLU A 121 0.20 33.49 34.80
CA GLU A 121 -1.04 34.10 34.28
C GLU A 121 -0.99 34.37 32.75
N ASP A 122 0.16 34.84 32.26
CA ASP A 122 0.39 35.09 30.83
C ASP A 122 0.48 33.82 29.96
N SER A 123 0.73 32.64 30.55
CA SER A 123 0.94 31.41 29.78
C SER A 123 -0.36 30.87 29.18
N ALA A 124 -1.50 31.11 29.83
CA ALA A 124 -2.81 30.71 29.32
C ALA A 124 -3.16 31.38 27.97
N GLY A 125 -2.82 32.66 27.82
CA GLY A 125 -3.03 33.41 26.58
C GLY A 125 -2.09 33.00 25.44
N ALA A 126 -0.92 32.43 25.77
CA ALA A 126 0.08 32.00 24.80
C ALA A 126 -0.15 30.60 24.24
N LEU A 127 -1.04 29.78 24.82
CA LEU A 127 -1.33 28.42 24.36
C LEU A 127 -1.87 28.37 22.92
N CYS A 128 -2.82 29.24 22.57
CA CYS A 128 -3.36 29.31 21.22
C CYS A 128 -2.28 29.76 20.22
N ALA A 129 -1.43 30.71 20.61
CA ALA A 129 -0.31 31.16 19.78
C ALA A 129 0.73 30.05 19.57
N ALA A 130 1.00 29.23 20.58
CA ALA A 130 1.91 28.08 20.48
C ALA A 130 1.41 27.03 19.48
N VAL A 131 0.10 26.73 19.48
CA VAL A 131 -0.51 25.81 18.49
C VAL A 131 -0.55 26.41 17.09
N ALA A 132 -0.84 27.72 16.99
CA ALA A 132 -0.89 28.45 15.73
C ALA A 132 0.48 28.59 15.06
N ALA A 133 1.58 28.52 15.83
CA ALA A 133 2.95 28.53 15.30
C ALA A 133 3.27 27.32 14.42
N GLY A 134 2.40 26.29 14.39
CA GLY A 134 2.56 25.14 13.50
C GLY A 134 3.62 24.13 13.94
N GLU A 135 4.19 24.31 15.13
CA GLU A 135 5.14 23.39 15.72
C GLU A 135 4.41 22.18 16.33
N PRO A 136 4.94 20.96 16.13
CA PRO A 136 4.34 19.75 16.68
C PRO A 136 4.50 19.64 18.20
N GLU A 137 5.53 20.27 18.76
CA GLU A 137 5.82 20.28 20.20
C GLU A 137 6.22 21.68 20.65
N SER A 138 5.71 22.13 21.80
CA SER A 138 6.09 23.42 22.39
C SER A 138 6.00 23.41 23.92
N SER A 139 6.73 24.32 24.56
CA SER A 139 6.66 24.60 25.99
C SER A 139 6.39 26.09 26.20
N VAL A 140 5.39 26.41 26.99
CA VAL A 140 4.99 27.76 27.37
C VAL A 140 5.40 28.00 28.82
N CYS A 141 6.29 28.94 29.06
CA CYS A 141 6.76 29.29 30.40
C CYS A 141 6.82 30.81 30.55
N ALA A 142 6.14 31.35 31.56
CA ALA A 142 5.95 32.78 31.79
C ALA A 142 5.58 33.55 30.49
N GLY A 143 4.58 33.02 29.76
CA GLY A 143 4.11 33.59 28.49
C GLY A 143 5.05 33.41 27.28
N ARG A 144 6.22 32.78 27.44
CA ARG A 144 7.19 32.55 26.34
C ARG A 144 7.06 31.15 25.77
N VAL A 145 6.91 31.05 24.44
CA VAL A 145 6.89 29.78 23.71
C VAL A 145 8.32 29.35 23.38
N ARG A 146 8.67 28.11 23.71
CA ARG A 146 9.94 27.44 23.37
C ARG A 146 9.64 26.16 22.61
N VAL A 147 10.53 25.79 21.70
CA VAL A 147 10.38 24.60 20.85
C VAL A 147 11.62 23.72 21.03
N PRO A 148 11.46 22.42 21.30
CA PRO A 148 12.59 21.52 21.46
C PRO A 148 13.29 21.26 20.13
N ARG A 149 14.62 21.37 20.15
CA ARG A 149 15.52 21.08 19.01
C ARG A 149 16.78 20.39 19.52
N LEU A 150 17.26 19.42 18.74
CA LEU A 150 18.55 18.80 18.97
C LEU A 150 19.64 19.73 18.45
N ALA A 151 20.65 19.94 19.27
CA ALA A 151 21.88 20.63 18.90
C ALA A 151 23.04 19.65 18.92
N ARG A 152 24.09 19.92 18.14
CA ARG A 152 25.32 19.12 18.23
C ARG A 152 25.95 19.34 19.59
N ALA A 153 26.06 18.27 20.37
CA ALA A 153 26.86 18.27 21.58
C ALA A 153 28.34 18.29 21.21
N PHE A 154 29.12 19.12 21.90
CA PHE A 154 30.57 19.14 21.79
C PHE A 154 31.15 18.62 23.10
N PRO A 155 32.08 17.65 23.07
CA PRO A 155 32.69 17.15 24.29
C PRO A 155 33.44 18.30 24.98
N PRO A 156 33.47 18.33 26.32
CA PRO A 156 34.30 19.28 27.06
C PRO A 156 35.76 19.18 26.58
N VAL A 157 36.41 20.32 26.33
CA VAL A 157 37.85 20.34 26.00
C VAL A 157 38.59 19.63 27.12
N ALA A 158 39.30 18.55 26.76
CA ALA A 158 39.93 17.56 27.64
C ALA A 158 40.44 18.13 28.98
N VAL A 159 39.56 18.12 29.98
CA VAL A 159 39.97 18.00 31.37
C VAL A 159 40.05 16.50 31.59
N ALA A 160 41.20 15.98 31.98
CA ALA A 160 41.34 14.57 32.34
C ALA A 160 40.36 14.28 33.49
N LEU A 161 39.19 13.72 33.15
CA LEU A 161 38.23 13.29 34.15
C LEU A 161 38.90 12.19 34.98
N PRO A 162 38.73 12.18 36.30
CA PRO A 162 39.29 11.12 37.12
C PRO A 162 38.76 9.76 36.61
N ALA A 163 39.67 8.80 36.46
CA ALA A 163 39.32 7.40 36.27
C ALA A 163 38.36 6.97 37.38
N PHE A 164 37.56 5.91 37.14
CA PHE A 164 36.79 5.31 38.24
C PHE A 164 37.75 5.03 39.39
N ASP A 165 37.34 5.37 40.62
CA ASP A 165 38.12 5.02 41.80
C ASP A 165 38.37 3.51 41.76
N PRO A 166 39.63 3.04 41.70
CA PRO A 166 39.92 1.61 41.64
C PRO A 166 39.38 0.85 42.86
N GLU A 167 39.13 1.55 43.97
CA GLU A 167 38.51 1.00 45.18
C GLU A 167 36.98 1.13 45.21
N GLY A 168 36.39 1.91 44.31
CA GLY A 168 34.95 2.16 44.21
C GLY A 168 34.22 1.11 43.39
N THR A 169 33.08 0.62 43.89
CA THR A 169 32.25 -0.37 43.19
C THR A 169 31.36 0.30 42.14
N VAL A 170 31.32 -0.22 40.91
CA VAL A 170 30.40 0.22 39.85
C VAL A 170 29.27 -0.79 39.70
N LEU A 171 28.03 -0.35 39.88
CA LEU A 171 26.84 -1.15 39.61
C LEU A 171 26.43 -0.97 38.15
N VAL A 172 26.35 -2.07 37.41
CA VAL A 172 25.77 -2.13 36.07
C VAL A 172 24.49 -2.96 36.17
N THR A 173 23.36 -2.45 35.69
CA THR A 173 22.15 -3.28 35.51
C THR A 173 21.99 -3.59 34.04
N GLY A 174 21.61 -4.83 33.72
CA GLY A 174 21.52 -5.25 32.32
C GLY A 174 21.78 -6.73 32.15
N ARG A 175 21.35 -7.26 31.00
CA ARG A 175 21.64 -8.65 30.64
C ARG A 175 23.14 -8.90 30.54
N ALA A 176 23.55 -10.08 30.99
CA ALA A 176 24.95 -10.53 30.92
C ALA A 176 25.45 -10.73 29.48
N ASP A 177 24.60 -11.18 28.57
CA ASP A 177 24.89 -11.35 27.14
C ASP A 177 24.59 -10.13 26.27
N GLY A 178 23.95 -9.12 26.85
CA GLY A 178 23.54 -7.91 26.16
C GLY A 178 24.44 -6.70 26.45
N LEU A 179 23.80 -5.53 26.52
CA LEU A 179 24.47 -4.26 26.81
C LEU A 179 25.13 -4.24 28.20
N GLY A 180 24.57 -4.92 29.20
CA GLY A 180 25.14 -4.99 30.55
C GLY A 180 26.54 -5.60 30.55
N GLY A 181 26.68 -6.80 29.99
CA GLY A 181 28.00 -7.45 29.85
C GLY A 181 28.96 -6.70 28.91
N THR A 182 28.45 -6.04 27.87
CA THR A 182 29.26 -5.22 26.96
C THR A 182 29.84 -3.98 27.65
N VAL A 183 29.04 -3.30 28.47
CA VAL A 183 29.48 -2.15 29.28
C VAL A 183 30.48 -2.60 30.35
N VAL A 184 30.23 -3.72 31.06
CA VAL A 184 31.16 -4.26 32.06
C VAL A 184 32.55 -4.52 31.45
N ARG A 185 32.61 -5.19 30.30
CA ARG A 185 33.88 -5.44 29.59
C ARG A 185 34.61 -4.16 29.21
N HIS A 186 33.88 -3.16 28.73
CA HIS A 186 34.45 -1.86 28.37
C HIS A 186 35.00 -1.09 29.57
N LEU A 187 34.29 -1.10 30.70
CA LEU A 187 34.71 -0.45 31.94
C LEU A 187 36.00 -1.06 32.51
N VAL A 188 36.13 -2.39 32.44
CA VAL A 188 37.35 -3.09 32.86
C VAL A 188 38.50 -2.78 31.89
N ALA A 189 38.30 -3.03 30.59
CA ALA A 189 39.38 -2.98 29.60
C ALA A 189 39.90 -1.56 29.32
N LYS A 190 39.02 -0.55 29.33
CA LYS A 190 39.38 0.82 28.94
C LYS A 190 39.48 1.80 30.10
N HIS A 191 38.70 1.59 31.16
CA HIS A 191 38.60 2.52 32.29
C HIS A 191 39.19 1.97 33.59
N GLY A 192 39.74 0.75 33.58
CA GLY A 192 40.43 0.15 34.71
C GLY A 192 39.54 -0.06 35.94
N ALA A 193 38.22 -0.18 35.75
CA ALA A 193 37.31 -0.47 36.86
C ALA A 193 37.63 -1.85 37.44
N ARG A 194 37.89 -1.92 38.76
CA ARG A 194 38.33 -3.14 39.44
C ARG A 194 37.26 -3.80 40.30
N ARG A 195 36.21 -3.09 40.72
CA ARG A 195 35.09 -3.65 41.48
C ARG A 195 33.80 -3.38 40.74
N LEU A 196 33.16 -4.41 40.19
CA LEU A 196 31.91 -4.27 39.46
C LEU A 196 30.85 -5.24 39.98
N VAL A 197 29.61 -4.76 40.06
CA VAL A 197 28.44 -5.59 40.32
C VAL A 197 27.55 -5.52 39.09
N LEU A 198 27.27 -6.65 38.45
CA LEU A 198 26.30 -6.76 37.37
C LEU A 198 24.98 -7.32 37.93
N ALA A 199 23.95 -6.49 38.02
CA ALA A 199 22.61 -6.91 38.41
C ALA A 199 21.79 -7.32 37.18
N THR A 200 21.41 -8.59 37.10
CA THR A 200 20.63 -9.17 36.00
C THR A 200 19.18 -9.41 36.45
N GLY A 201 18.21 -9.19 35.56
CA GLY A 201 16.78 -9.35 35.83
C GLY A 201 16.31 -10.82 35.86
N PRO A 202 15.01 -11.08 36.13
CA PRO A 202 14.46 -12.42 36.33
C PRO A 202 14.33 -13.23 35.04
N ASP A 203 14.25 -12.57 33.88
CA ASP A 203 14.20 -13.22 32.55
C ASP A 203 15.57 -13.76 32.10
N ASP A 204 16.64 -13.48 32.85
CA ASP A 204 17.98 -14.04 32.65
C ASP A 204 18.15 -15.29 33.54
N GLU A 205 17.59 -16.43 33.13
CA GLU A 205 17.90 -17.70 33.81
C GLU A 205 19.41 -18.01 33.71
N PRO A 206 20.08 -18.36 34.83
CA PRO A 206 21.47 -18.76 34.79
C PRO A 206 21.64 -19.97 33.88
N GLY A 207 22.30 -19.77 32.74
CA GLY A 207 22.56 -20.87 31.80
C GLY A 207 21.83 -20.78 30.45
N ARG A 208 20.97 -19.77 30.22
CA ARG A 208 20.14 -19.68 29.01
C ARG A 208 20.17 -18.31 28.33
N THR A 209 20.04 -18.31 27.00
CA THR A 209 19.92 -17.13 26.12
C THR A 209 18.50 -16.52 26.16
N ALA A 210 18.29 -15.37 25.52
CA ALA A 210 16.99 -14.69 25.39
C ALA A 210 15.85 -15.59 24.85
N ASP A 211 16.20 -16.59 24.04
CA ASP A 211 15.27 -17.52 23.43
C ASP A 211 15.01 -18.77 24.29
N GLY A 212 15.54 -18.81 25.53
CA GLY A 212 15.41 -19.93 26.45
C GLY A 212 16.33 -21.12 26.16
N GLU A 213 17.21 -21.00 25.16
CA GLU A 213 18.19 -22.02 24.78
C GLU A 213 19.40 -22.02 25.73
N PRO A 214 19.97 -23.19 26.09
CA PRO A 214 21.21 -23.25 26.84
C PRO A 214 22.32 -22.45 26.16
N TRP A 215 23.18 -21.76 26.92
CA TRP A 215 24.32 -21.06 26.34
C TRP A 215 25.12 -22.00 25.44
N PRO A 216 25.38 -21.63 24.18
CA PRO A 216 26.35 -22.35 23.38
C PRO A 216 27.71 -22.27 24.07
N THR A 217 28.21 -23.41 24.55
CA THR A 217 29.55 -23.47 25.13
C THR A 217 30.59 -23.26 24.02
N PRO A 218 31.58 -22.35 24.16
CA PRO A 218 31.77 -21.38 25.22
C PRO A 218 31.48 -19.93 24.76
N VAL A 219 30.42 -19.32 25.27
CA VAL A 219 30.37 -17.88 25.60
C VAL A 219 29.44 -17.71 26.81
N PRO A 220 29.70 -16.76 27.72
CA PRO A 220 30.51 -17.00 28.90
C PRO A 220 29.70 -16.77 30.20
N ASP A 221 29.97 -17.58 31.23
CA ASP A 221 29.89 -17.08 32.60
C ASP A 221 30.64 -15.74 32.62
N VAL A 222 30.04 -14.64 33.05
CA VAL A 222 30.70 -13.31 33.03
C VAL A 222 32.04 -13.36 33.79
N ARG A 223 32.19 -14.34 34.71
CA ARG A 223 33.46 -14.71 35.34
C ARG A 223 34.52 -15.25 34.36
N SER A 224 34.12 -16.00 33.33
CA SER A 224 34.97 -16.53 32.26
C SER A 224 35.37 -15.45 31.23
N ALA A 225 34.49 -14.49 30.90
CA ALA A 225 34.85 -13.35 30.04
C ALA A 225 35.83 -12.38 30.74
N ALA A 226 35.72 -12.24 32.06
CA ALA A 226 36.70 -11.52 32.88
C ALA A 226 38.06 -12.24 32.97
N ILE A 227 38.09 -13.56 32.73
CA ILE A 227 39.32 -14.37 32.68
C ILE A 227 39.95 -14.37 31.27
N GLU A 228 39.15 -14.26 30.20
CA GLU A 228 39.64 -14.16 28.80
C GLU A 228 40.27 -12.80 28.48
N LEU A 229 39.77 -11.72 29.10
CA LEU A 229 40.46 -10.43 29.14
C LEU A 229 41.56 -10.52 30.21
N ALA A 230 42.82 -10.65 29.78
CA ALA A 230 44.00 -10.94 30.59
C ALA A 230 44.37 -9.86 31.65
N GLU A 231 43.50 -9.57 32.61
CA GLU A 231 43.77 -8.69 33.76
C GLU A 231 43.25 -9.38 35.04
N PRO A 232 44.05 -10.24 35.70
CA PRO A 232 43.65 -11.01 36.90
C PRO A 232 43.33 -10.17 38.16
N GLU A 233 43.06 -8.87 38.04
CA GLU A 233 42.88 -7.92 39.16
C GLU A 233 41.46 -7.31 39.30
N ALA A 234 40.49 -7.63 38.42
CA ALA A 234 39.11 -7.12 38.54
C ALA A 234 38.16 -8.12 39.24
N ASP A 235 37.52 -7.67 40.33
CA ASP A 235 36.48 -8.38 41.08
C ASP A 235 35.09 -8.03 40.51
N ILE A 236 34.51 -8.97 39.77
CA ILE A 236 33.18 -8.84 39.14
C ILE A 236 32.21 -9.79 39.81
N THR A 237 31.20 -9.23 40.48
CA THR A 237 30.09 -9.97 41.08
C THR A 237 28.87 -9.90 40.18
N VAL A 238 28.39 -11.03 39.67
CA VAL A 238 27.06 -11.10 39.03
C VAL A 238 26.04 -11.42 40.11
N SER A 239 24.99 -10.60 40.21
CA SER A 239 23.90 -10.80 41.14
C SER A 239 22.58 -10.89 40.38
N HIS A 240 21.82 -11.96 40.63
CA HIS A 240 20.46 -12.11 40.14
C HIS A 240 19.53 -11.26 41.01
N CYS A 241 19.45 -9.98 40.69
CA CYS A 241 18.67 -8.98 41.39
C CYS A 241 17.94 -8.17 40.34
N ASP A 242 16.61 -8.33 40.30
CA ASP A 242 15.75 -7.50 39.48
C ASP A 242 15.75 -6.07 40.02
N PRO A 243 16.20 -5.07 39.24
CA PRO A 243 16.13 -3.67 39.66
C PRO A 243 14.69 -3.22 39.97
N ALA A 244 13.67 -3.85 39.38
CA ALA A 244 12.26 -3.57 39.68
C ALA A 244 11.82 -4.08 41.07
N ASP A 245 12.56 -5.01 41.70
CA ASP A 245 12.34 -5.38 43.10
C ASP A 245 13.12 -4.43 44.02
N ARG A 246 12.38 -3.52 44.67
CA ARG A 246 12.96 -2.46 45.51
C ARG A 246 13.73 -3.02 46.70
N ASP A 247 13.23 -4.10 47.33
CA ASP A 247 13.82 -4.64 48.55
C ASP A 247 15.10 -5.43 48.20
N ALA A 248 15.06 -6.24 47.15
CA ALA A 248 16.24 -6.94 46.64
C ALA A 248 17.36 -5.97 46.21
N LEU A 249 16.98 -4.87 45.53
CA LEU A 249 17.94 -3.83 45.12
C LEU A 249 18.51 -3.08 46.33
N ALA A 250 17.70 -2.81 47.36
CA ALA A 250 18.18 -2.19 48.59
C ALA A 250 19.20 -3.09 49.32
N ASP A 251 18.94 -4.39 49.41
CA ASP A 251 19.85 -5.37 49.99
C ASP A 251 21.16 -5.47 49.19
N LEU A 252 21.09 -5.47 47.85
CA LEU A 252 22.27 -5.45 46.98
C LEU A 252 23.13 -4.21 47.25
N LEU A 253 22.50 -3.03 47.30
CA LEU A 253 23.17 -1.75 47.54
C LEU A 253 23.70 -1.61 48.99
N ALA A 254 23.17 -2.36 49.94
CA ALA A 254 23.68 -2.42 51.32
C ALA A 254 24.93 -3.30 51.42
N ASN A 255 24.94 -4.43 50.72
CA ASN A 255 26.07 -5.36 50.70
C ASN A 255 27.24 -4.88 49.83
N HIS A 256 26.94 -4.05 48.81
CA HIS A 256 27.94 -3.48 47.91
C HIS A 256 27.82 -1.95 47.89
N PRO A 257 28.67 -1.21 48.63
CA PRO A 257 28.66 0.26 48.59
C PRO A 257 29.11 0.76 47.22
N VAL A 258 28.15 1.21 46.41
CA VAL A 258 28.38 1.70 45.03
C VAL A 258 28.88 3.14 44.99
N SER A 259 29.81 3.40 44.08
CA SER A 259 30.37 4.71 43.75
C SER A 259 29.91 5.24 42.39
N ALA A 260 29.40 4.36 41.52
CA ALA A 260 28.78 4.72 40.25
C ALA A 260 27.70 3.71 39.85
N VAL A 261 26.74 4.16 39.04
CA VAL A 261 25.63 3.34 38.52
C VAL A 261 25.53 3.51 37.00
N VAL A 262 25.39 2.40 36.28
CA VAL A 262 25.05 2.37 34.84
C VAL A 262 23.85 1.47 34.63
N HIS A 263 22.69 2.04 34.31
CA HIS A 263 21.44 1.32 34.12
C HIS A 263 21.18 1.08 32.62
N THR A 264 21.27 -0.17 32.14
CA THR A 264 21.14 -0.48 30.70
C THR A 264 19.83 -1.16 30.32
N THR A 265 18.95 -1.50 31.26
CA THR A 265 17.75 -2.31 30.98
C THR A 265 16.60 -1.51 30.36
N GLY A 266 16.63 -0.18 30.42
CA GLY A 266 15.51 0.68 29.99
C GLY A 266 14.23 0.53 30.83
N ASP A 267 14.27 -0.26 31.92
CA ASP A 267 13.14 -0.46 32.82
C ASP A 267 12.91 0.81 33.66
N PRO A 268 11.71 1.42 33.58
CA PRO A 268 11.39 2.65 34.32
C PRO A 268 11.28 2.42 35.83
N THR A 269 10.83 1.24 36.28
CA THR A 269 10.60 0.95 37.70
C THR A 269 11.93 0.84 38.43
N GLY A 270 12.85 0.04 37.91
CA GLY A 270 14.19 -0.11 38.46
C GLY A 270 15.02 1.17 38.40
N LEU A 271 14.85 1.98 37.36
CA LEU A 271 15.47 3.30 37.31
C LEU A 271 14.97 4.22 38.44
N TRP A 272 13.67 4.19 38.74
CA TRP A 272 13.10 4.95 39.85
C TRP A 272 13.63 4.47 41.20
N HIS A 273 13.69 3.15 41.43
CA HIS A 273 14.28 2.59 42.64
C HIS A 273 15.76 2.95 42.80
N LEU A 274 16.56 2.85 41.73
CA LEU A 274 17.95 3.29 41.73
C LEU A 274 18.07 4.78 42.06
N HIS A 275 17.20 5.62 41.50
CA HIS A 275 17.15 7.04 41.82
C HIS A 275 16.91 7.29 43.32
N GLU A 276 15.89 6.65 43.91
CA GLU A 276 15.56 6.81 45.34
C GLU A 276 16.64 6.26 46.27
N LEU A 277 17.05 5.00 46.07
CA LEU A 277 17.95 4.28 46.96
C LEU A 277 19.39 4.80 46.93
N THR A 278 19.75 5.55 45.90
CA THR A 278 21.07 6.18 45.75
C THR A 278 21.03 7.70 45.88
N ARG A 279 19.91 8.30 46.31
CA ARG A 279 19.75 9.75 46.45
C ARG A 279 20.77 10.34 47.44
N ASP A 280 20.90 9.74 48.62
CA ASP A 280 21.81 10.21 49.67
C ASP A 280 23.26 9.72 49.51
N ARG A 281 23.58 9.07 48.39
CA ARG A 281 24.92 8.53 48.11
C ARG A 281 25.72 9.51 47.25
N ASN A 282 26.99 9.70 47.60
CA ASN A 282 27.91 10.51 46.80
C ASN A 282 28.44 9.71 45.60
N LEU A 283 27.64 9.59 44.55
CA LEU A 283 28.02 8.90 43.32
C LEU A 283 28.92 9.78 42.45
N ALA A 284 29.96 9.18 41.87
CA ALA A 284 30.78 9.82 40.85
C ALA A 284 30.06 9.88 39.49
N ALA A 285 29.19 8.91 39.19
CA ALA A 285 28.40 8.88 37.97
C ALA A 285 27.08 8.10 38.16
N PHE A 286 26.03 8.55 37.48
CA PHE A 286 24.77 7.84 37.35
C PHE A 286 24.34 7.95 35.88
N VAL A 287 24.45 6.87 35.12
CA VAL A 287 24.17 6.85 33.68
C VAL A 287 22.99 5.93 33.42
N ALA A 288 21.94 6.43 32.76
CA ALA A 288 20.82 5.62 32.32
C ALA A 288 20.79 5.55 30.79
N PHE A 289 20.58 4.35 30.27
CA PHE A 289 20.35 4.15 28.84
C PHE A 289 18.86 4.32 28.57
N SER A 290 18.54 5.20 27.64
CA SER A 290 17.21 5.38 27.08
C SER A 290 17.28 5.19 25.56
N ALA A 291 16.17 5.42 24.85
CA ALA A 291 16.09 5.26 23.40
C ALA A 291 15.73 6.58 22.73
N ILE A 292 16.35 6.86 21.58
CA ILE A 292 16.06 8.06 20.78
C ILE A 292 14.58 8.15 20.35
N GLY A 293 13.86 7.02 20.31
CA GLY A 293 12.42 6.96 20.08
C GLY A 293 11.61 7.73 21.13
N GLY A 294 12.10 7.88 22.37
CA GLY A 294 11.47 8.74 23.38
C GLY A 294 11.55 10.23 23.05
N ILE A 295 12.50 10.65 22.20
CA ILE A 295 12.72 12.06 21.80
C ILE A 295 12.09 12.36 20.43
N LEU A 296 12.32 11.48 19.45
CA LEU A 296 11.84 11.69 18.07
C LEU A 296 10.47 11.09 17.80
N GLY A 297 10.04 10.12 18.61
CA GLY A 297 9.02 9.15 18.23
C GLY A 297 9.56 8.12 17.24
N ALA A 298 8.88 6.98 17.17
CA ALA A 298 9.01 6.03 16.08
C ALA A 298 7.71 5.19 16.00
N PRO A 299 7.20 4.85 14.80
CA PRO A 299 5.99 4.05 14.65
C PRO A 299 6.14 2.64 15.23
N GLY A 300 5.07 2.13 15.83
CA GLY A 300 4.97 0.73 16.25
C GLY A 300 5.52 0.39 17.64
N ALA A 301 6.08 1.34 18.40
CA ALA A 301 6.62 1.08 19.74
C ALA A 301 6.27 2.16 20.79
N PRO A 302 4.98 2.43 21.04
CA PRO A 302 4.56 3.49 21.97
C PRO A 302 5.01 3.25 23.42
N GLU A 303 5.07 2.01 23.89
CA GLU A 303 5.51 1.68 25.25
C GLU A 303 7.00 1.95 25.45
N ARG A 304 7.85 1.58 24.48
CA ARG A 304 9.29 1.86 24.54
C ARG A 304 9.58 3.37 24.49
N ALA A 305 8.87 4.11 23.63
CA ALA A 305 8.98 5.56 23.57
C ALA A 305 8.56 6.21 24.91
N ALA A 306 7.51 5.69 25.55
CA ALA A 306 7.06 6.14 26.87
C ALA A 306 8.11 5.89 27.96
N HIS A 307 8.68 4.68 28.04
CA HIS A 307 9.71 4.34 29.02
C HIS A 307 11.00 5.17 28.81
N ALA A 308 11.40 5.39 27.56
CA ALA A 308 12.56 6.23 27.25
C ALA A 308 12.33 7.69 27.68
N ALA A 309 11.16 8.26 27.38
CA ALA A 309 10.82 9.62 27.79
C ALA A 309 10.69 9.76 29.33
N TYR A 310 10.16 8.74 30.01
CA TYR A 310 10.16 8.64 31.47
C TYR A 310 11.58 8.67 32.05
N ALA A 311 12.48 7.83 31.51
CA ALA A 311 13.86 7.75 31.96
C ALA A 311 14.61 9.08 31.82
N ASP A 312 14.47 9.74 30.67
CA ASP A 312 15.05 11.05 30.41
C ASP A 312 14.57 12.10 31.43
N ALA A 313 13.29 12.05 31.81
CA ALA A 313 12.70 12.95 32.80
C ALA A 313 13.18 12.66 34.23
N VAL A 314 13.33 11.39 34.64
CA VAL A 314 13.92 11.01 35.94
C VAL A 314 15.35 11.56 36.07
N ILE A 315 16.14 11.45 34.99
CA ILE A 315 17.52 11.96 34.98
C ILE A 315 17.55 13.49 35.11
N ARG A 316 16.70 14.21 34.36
CA ARG A 316 16.59 15.68 34.49
C ARG A 316 16.21 16.09 35.90
N ARG A 317 15.22 15.39 36.50
CA ARG A 317 14.81 15.61 37.88
C ARG A 317 15.97 15.41 38.85
N ARG A 318 16.71 14.29 38.72
CA ARG A 318 17.88 14.00 39.55
C ARG A 318 18.96 15.10 39.46
N ARG A 319 19.22 15.64 38.26
CA ARG A 319 20.14 16.78 38.09
C ARG A 319 19.61 18.07 38.72
N THR A 320 18.32 18.37 38.59
CA THR A 320 17.73 19.56 39.25
C THR A 320 17.77 19.48 40.77
N GLU A 321 17.79 18.26 41.33
CA GLU A 321 17.96 18.00 42.75
C GLU A 321 19.45 18.08 43.20
N GLY A 322 20.37 18.35 42.29
CA GLY A 322 21.80 18.53 42.58
C GLY A 322 22.64 17.24 42.54
N HIS A 323 22.05 16.12 42.11
CA HIS A 323 22.75 14.84 42.01
C HIS A 323 23.27 14.58 40.59
N PRO A 324 24.45 13.93 40.42
CA PRO A 324 24.96 13.59 39.11
C PRO A 324 24.06 12.57 38.43
N ALA A 325 23.71 12.83 37.16
CA ALA A 325 22.87 11.96 36.34
C ALA A 325 23.01 12.32 34.85
N THR A 326 23.09 11.31 33.98
CA THR A 326 23.12 11.48 32.53
C THR A 326 22.28 10.40 31.86
N SER A 327 21.40 10.80 30.94
CA SER A 327 20.61 9.91 30.11
C SER A 327 21.22 9.86 28.72
N LEU A 328 21.38 8.66 28.18
CA LEU A 328 21.88 8.42 26.84
C LEU A 328 20.75 7.84 26.00
N ALA A 329 20.10 8.69 25.21
CA ALA A 329 19.02 8.30 24.31
C ALA A 329 19.58 7.71 23.02
N TRP A 330 19.89 6.42 23.06
CA TRP A 330 20.61 5.72 22.01
C TRP A 330 19.82 5.61 20.72
N GLY A 331 20.51 5.81 19.59
CA GLY A 331 20.11 5.28 18.30
C GLY A 331 20.14 3.75 18.26
N PRO A 332 19.65 3.11 17.19
CA PRO A 332 19.62 1.66 17.10
C PRO A 332 21.05 1.07 17.12
N TRP A 333 21.24 -0.05 17.82
CA TRP A 333 22.51 -0.79 17.85
C TRP A 333 22.46 -1.98 16.87
N ALA A 334 23.56 -2.23 16.18
CA ALA A 334 23.71 -3.39 15.30
C ALA A 334 23.90 -4.67 16.12
N GLY A 335 23.17 -5.73 15.77
CA GLY A 335 23.27 -7.04 16.42
C GLY A 335 22.41 -7.23 17.67
N ASP A 336 21.78 -6.18 18.20
CA ASP A 336 20.78 -6.28 19.26
C ASP A 336 19.36 -6.26 18.67
N ALA A 337 18.94 -7.40 18.13
CA ALA A 337 17.63 -7.55 17.51
C ALA A 337 16.46 -7.39 18.50
N SER A 338 16.72 -7.57 19.80
CA SER A 338 15.71 -7.47 20.86
C SER A 338 15.31 -6.02 21.20
N ALA A 339 16.19 -5.05 20.90
CA ALA A 339 16.04 -3.67 21.35
C ALA A 339 15.20 -2.77 20.44
N VAL A 340 15.09 -3.05 19.12
CA VAL A 340 14.37 -2.19 18.15
C VAL A 340 13.61 -3.05 17.13
N GLY A 341 12.30 -2.82 16.99
CA GLY A 341 11.45 -3.55 16.05
C GLY A 341 11.67 -3.14 14.59
N ASP A 342 11.24 -3.97 13.64
CA ASP A 342 11.45 -3.75 12.20
C ASP A 342 10.86 -2.42 11.71
N THR A 343 9.66 -2.06 12.18
CA THR A 343 8.99 -0.81 11.82
C THR A 343 9.81 0.42 12.25
N GLU A 344 10.35 0.41 13.47
CA GLU A 344 11.19 1.50 13.98
C GLU A 344 12.52 1.57 13.25
N ARG A 345 13.14 0.42 12.96
CA ARG A 345 14.41 0.32 12.24
C ARG A 345 14.31 0.91 10.83
N VAL A 346 13.24 0.58 10.10
CA VAL A 346 12.93 1.17 8.81
C VAL A 346 12.71 2.68 8.93
N TRP A 347 12.00 3.12 9.96
CA TRP A 347 11.75 4.54 10.21
C TRP A 347 13.04 5.31 10.52
N PHE A 348 13.94 4.80 11.36
CA PHE A 348 15.23 5.43 11.66
C PHE A 348 16.11 5.54 10.42
N LYS A 349 16.25 4.44 9.66
CA LYS A 349 17.00 4.44 8.39
C LYS A 349 16.42 5.45 7.41
N ARG A 350 15.09 5.51 7.29
CA ARG A 350 14.40 6.51 6.48
C ARG A 350 14.70 7.92 6.97
N ASN A 351 14.92 8.17 8.25
CA ASN A 351 15.25 9.49 8.80
C ASN A 351 16.77 9.73 8.96
N ALA A 352 17.58 9.03 8.16
CA ALA A 352 19.04 9.18 8.13
C ALA A 352 19.73 8.88 9.48
N ILE A 353 19.10 8.05 10.31
CA ILE A 353 19.68 7.53 11.55
C ILE A 353 20.06 6.08 11.29
N GLY A 354 21.37 5.82 11.21
CA GLY A 354 21.95 4.50 11.04
C GLY A 354 22.07 3.72 12.34
N GLU A 355 22.51 2.47 12.22
CA GLU A 355 22.81 1.61 13.36
C GLU A 355 24.24 1.84 13.85
N LEU A 356 24.41 1.86 15.17
CA LEU A 356 25.70 1.93 15.84
C LEU A 356 26.24 0.52 16.05
N THR A 357 27.48 0.27 15.63
CA THR A 357 28.19 -0.93 16.07
C THR A 357 28.49 -0.85 17.58
N PRO A 358 28.69 -1.98 18.28
CA PRO A 358 29.03 -1.97 19.70
C PRO A 358 30.25 -1.09 20.04
N ASP A 359 31.29 -1.12 19.19
CA ASP A 359 32.49 -0.30 19.38
C ASP A 359 32.21 1.20 19.22
N GLU A 360 31.39 1.60 18.24
CA GLU A 360 30.96 2.99 18.06
C GLU A 360 30.11 3.48 19.23
N GLY A 361 29.18 2.64 19.70
CA GLY A 361 28.35 2.94 20.87
C GLY A 361 29.18 3.14 22.13
N LEU A 362 30.14 2.25 22.41
CA LEU A 362 31.06 2.37 23.53
C LEU A 362 32.00 3.57 23.42
N ALA A 363 32.46 3.91 22.21
CA ALA A 363 33.22 5.13 21.98
C ALA A 363 32.39 6.39 22.28
N LEU A 364 31.12 6.43 21.88
CA LEU A 364 30.21 7.53 22.19
C LEU A 364 29.92 7.61 23.70
N LEU A 365 29.76 6.49 24.40
CA LEU A 365 29.63 6.44 25.86
C LEU A 365 30.82 7.14 26.56
N ASP A 366 32.03 6.98 26.03
CA ASP A 366 33.20 7.66 26.61
C ASP A 366 33.16 9.17 26.38
N THR A 367 32.68 9.60 25.22
CA THR A 367 32.60 11.03 24.86
C THR A 367 31.58 11.82 25.66
N THR A 368 30.58 11.15 26.24
CA THR A 368 29.53 11.80 27.03
C THR A 368 29.95 12.08 28.48
N ARG A 369 31.07 11.52 28.94
CA ARG A 369 31.60 11.74 30.29
C ARG A 369 31.96 13.22 30.48
N GLY A 370 31.48 13.79 31.58
CA GLY A 370 31.75 15.19 31.95
C GLY A 370 30.90 16.23 31.20
N SER A 371 29.88 15.81 30.45
CA SER A 371 28.90 16.75 29.89
C SER A 371 28.02 17.38 30.98
N ASP A 372 27.78 18.69 30.83
CA ASP A 372 26.82 19.42 31.65
C ASP A 372 25.36 19.14 31.25
N ASP A 373 25.14 18.49 30.12
CA ASP A 373 23.80 18.14 29.64
C ASP A 373 23.21 16.92 30.40
N ALA A 374 21.92 17.01 30.72
CA ALA A 374 21.20 15.93 31.39
C ALA A 374 20.87 14.75 30.46
N VAL A 375 20.56 15.05 29.20
CA VAL A 375 20.13 14.08 28.19
C VAL A 375 20.93 14.30 26.93
N LEU A 376 21.65 13.27 26.50
CA LEU A 376 22.43 13.26 25.27
C LEU A 376 21.86 12.23 24.32
N VAL A 377 22.03 12.45 23.01
CA VAL A 377 21.52 11.56 21.96
C VAL A 377 22.69 11.00 21.16
N PRO A 378 23.24 9.83 21.54
CA PRO A 378 24.26 9.17 20.75
C PRO A 378 23.58 8.39 19.62
N ALA A 379 23.73 8.88 18.39
CA ALA A 379 23.14 8.26 17.20
C ALA A 379 24.01 8.47 15.96
N ALA A 380 24.01 7.48 15.06
CA ALA A 380 24.68 7.56 13.77
C ALA A 380 23.85 8.41 12.78
N LEU A 381 23.88 9.73 12.94
CA LEU A 381 23.12 10.65 12.08
C LEU A 381 23.88 11.02 10.80
N ASP A 382 23.36 10.62 9.65
CA ASP A 382 23.85 11.07 8.34
C ASP A 382 23.26 12.46 8.00
N ALA A 383 23.97 13.49 8.46
CA ALA A 383 23.60 14.88 8.21
C ALA A 383 23.64 15.26 6.72
N PHE A 384 24.36 14.53 5.85
CA PHE A 384 24.39 14.80 4.41
C PHE A 384 23.11 14.30 3.75
N ALA A 385 22.64 13.11 4.12
CA ALA A 385 21.36 12.56 3.66
C ALA A 385 20.15 13.43 4.07
N LEU A 386 20.28 14.24 5.13
CA LEU A 386 19.24 15.20 5.55
C LEU A 386 19.23 16.51 4.74
N ARG A 387 20.33 16.90 4.07
CA ARG A 387 20.44 18.18 3.33
C ARG A 387 19.58 18.25 2.07
N GLY A 388 19.27 17.11 1.45
CA GLY A 388 18.48 17.03 0.22
C GLY A 388 16.96 17.02 0.44
N ARG A 389 16.49 17.15 1.69
CA ARG A 389 15.08 16.97 2.05
C ARG A 389 14.39 18.29 2.32
N ALA A 390 13.12 18.38 1.94
CA ALA A 390 12.26 19.46 2.40
C ALA A 390 12.16 19.41 3.93
N VAL A 391 12.25 20.57 4.59
CA VAL A 391 12.18 20.73 6.06
C VAL A 391 10.91 20.09 6.66
N ASP A 392 9.83 20.04 5.89
CA ASP A 392 8.55 19.43 6.27
C ASP A 392 8.63 17.89 6.41
N GLY A 393 9.61 17.24 5.78
CA GLY A 393 9.81 15.78 5.80
C GLY A 393 10.85 15.30 6.82
N VAL A 394 11.42 16.21 7.62
CA VAL A 394 12.39 15.90 8.67
C VAL A 394 11.72 16.04 10.04
N PRO A 395 11.91 15.07 10.97
CA PRO A 395 11.44 15.18 12.34
C PRO A 395 11.79 16.54 12.94
N ALA A 396 10.82 17.21 13.56
CA ALA A 396 10.97 18.61 13.94
C ALA A 396 12.20 18.87 14.84
N ALA A 397 12.51 17.94 15.74
CA ALA A 397 13.69 18.01 16.60
C ALA A 397 15.03 18.04 15.84
N LEU A 398 15.12 17.54 14.61
CA LEU A 398 16.35 17.49 13.81
C LEU A 398 16.54 18.71 12.88
N ARG A 399 15.52 19.58 12.75
CA ARG A 399 15.51 20.66 11.74
C ARG A 399 16.70 21.61 11.85
N ASP A 400 17.11 21.94 13.07
CA ASP A 400 18.23 22.88 13.35
C ASP A 400 19.61 22.25 13.10
N LEU A 401 19.69 20.92 12.91
CA LEU A 401 20.92 20.22 12.55
C LEU A 401 21.19 20.24 11.04
N ILE A 402 20.24 20.71 10.24
CA ILE A 402 20.37 20.89 8.79
C ILE A 402 20.92 22.30 8.54
N PRO A 403 22.11 22.44 7.92
CA PRO A 403 22.61 23.77 7.56
C PRO A 403 21.68 24.41 6.54
N THR A 404 20.99 25.47 6.93
CA THR A 404 20.35 26.38 5.98
C THR A 404 21.45 27.26 5.38
N THR A 405 21.64 27.21 4.06
CA THR A 405 22.33 28.29 3.35
C THR A 405 21.41 29.51 3.35
N ALA A 406 21.32 30.18 4.48
CA ALA A 406 20.74 31.51 4.62
C ALA A 406 21.72 32.33 5.46
N ASP A 407 22.33 33.31 4.79
CA ASP A 407 23.16 34.35 5.36
C ASP A 407 22.47 35.01 6.59
N PRO A 408 23.13 35.13 7.76
CA PRO A 408 22.56 35.79 8.91
C PRO A 408 22.70 37.31 8.77
N SER A 409 21.96 37.91 7.85
CA SER A 409 21.65 39.34 7.89
C SER A 409 20.37 39.65 7.13
N GLY A 410 19.37 40.19 7.83
CA GLY A 410 18.13 40.65 7.21
C GLY A 410 16.90 40.18 7.95
N VAL A 411 16.59 40.84 9.08
CA VAL A 411 15.21 40.98 9.52
C VAL A 411 14.49 41.73 8.42
N GLU A 412 13.56 41.09 7.71
CA GLU A 412 12.40 41.77 7.17
C GLU A 412 11.25 40.78 6.92
N THR A 413 10.13 41.15 7.51
CA THR A 413 8.80 40.56 7.41
C THR A 413 8.36 40.37 5.97
N THR A 414 7.91 39.18 5.59
CA THR A 414 7.01 39.03 4.43
C THR A 414 6.12 37.79 4.55
N GLU A 415 4.85 38.01 4.24
CA GLU A 415 3.69 37.15 4.40
C GLU A 415 3.64 35.98 3.38
N GLY A 416 3.03 34.84 3.77
CA GLY A 416 2.40 33.87 2.84
C GLY A 416 3.03 32.47 2.71
N PRO A 417 2.23 31.38 2.54
CA PRO A 417 2.64 29.99 2.82
C PRO A 417 3.46 29.31 1.71
N ALA A 418 4.54 28.62 2.12
CA ALA A 418 5.59 28.01 1.28
C ALA A 418 5.17 26.83 0.38
N ALA A 419 3.96 26.27 0.54
CA ALA A 419 3.48 25.17 -0.32
C ALA A 419 3.25 25.61 -1.77
N SER A 420 2.88 26.88 -2.01
CA SER A 420 2.69 27.41 -3.37
C SER A 420 4.01 27.62 -4.13
N GLY A 421 5.15 27.73 -3.43
CA GLY A 421 6.45 28.05 -4.04
C GLY A 421 7.02 26.92 -4.90
N ARG A 422 7.09 25.69 -4.38
CA ARG A 422 7.63 24.51 -5.08
C ARG A 422 6.79 24.10 -6.29
N THR A 423 5.47 24.04 -6.11
CA THR A 423 4.52 23.80 -7.20
C THR A 423 4.67 24.88 -8.28
N SER A 424 4.82 26.16 -7.91
CA SER A 424 5.05 27.24 -8.88
C SER A 424 6.37 27.11 -9.67
N THR A 425 7.44 26.56 -9.07
CA THR A 425 8.72 26.34 -9.76
C THR A 425 8.68 25.16 -10.71
N LEU A 426 8.06 24.04 -10.32
CA LEU A 426 7.88 22.87 -11.19
C LEU A 426 6.92 23.18 -12.35
N ARG A 427 5.81 23.88 -12.06
CA ARG A 427 4.87 24.37 -13.08
C ARG A 427 5.53 25.28 -14.11
N ARG A 428 6.36 26.22 -13.66
CA ARG A 428 7.10 27.14 -14.55
C ARG A 428 8.12 26.41 -15.41
N ARG A 429 8.77 25.37 -14.87
CA ARG A 429 9.72 24.52 -15.62
C ARG A 429 9.00 23.67 -16.66
N LEU A 430 7.86 23.07 -16.31
CA LEU A 430 7.03 22.30 -17.24
C LEU A 430 6.42 23.17 -18.34
N ALA A 431 5.92 24.36 -18.01
CA ALA A 431 5.37 25.31 -18.98
C ALA A 431 6.37 25.79 -20.05
N ALA A 432 7.68 25.67 -19.79
CA ALA A 432 8.74 25.99 -20.74
C ALA A 432 9.13 24.83 -21.66
N LEU A 433 8.59 23.62 -21.45
CA LEU A 433 8.86 22.41 -22.23
C LEU A 433 7.73 22.13 -23.23
N SER A 434 8.04 21.46 -24.35
CA SER A 434 7.00 20.97 -25.27
C SER A 434 6.17 19.84 -24.63
N PRO A 435 4.93 19.54 -25.11
CA PRO A 435 4.08 18.51 -24.51
C PRO A 435 4.74 17.12 -24.42
N LEU A 436 5.53 16.74 -25.42
CA LEU A 436 6.28 15.47 -25.41
C LEU A 436 7.42 15.48 -24.37
N GLU A 437 8.09 16.62 -24.19
CA GLU A 437 9.15 16.76 -23.19
C GLU A 437 8.60 16.84 -21.76
N GLN A 438 7.43 17.45 -21.56
CA GLN A 438 6.70 17.42 -20.29
C GLN A 438 6.34 15.99 -19.90
N GLN A 439 5.76 15.22 -20.84
CA GLN A 439 5.38 13.83 -20.59
C GLN A 439 6.59 12.97 -20.23
N ARG A 440 7.72 13.14 -20.94
CA ARG A 440 8.96 12.42 -20.64
C ARG A 440 9.53 12.79 -19.27
N PHE A 441 9.57 14.09 -18.95
CA PHE A 441 10.09 14.58 -17.67
C PHE A 441 9.30 14.04 -16.47
N VAL A 442 7.96 14.07 -16.53
CA VAL A 442 7.11 13.56 -15.45
C VAL A 442 7.19 12.03 -15.36
N LEU A 443 7.30 11.33 -16.50
CA LEU A 443 7.50 9.89 -16.51
C LEU A 443 8.82 9.48 -15.84
N ASP A 444 9.91 10.19 -16.15
CA ASP A 444 11.22 9.92 -15.55
C ASP A 444 11.17 10.14 -14.02
N LEU A 445 10.49 11.20 -13.56
CA LEU A 445 10.24 11.44 -12.14
C LEU A 445 9.47 10.30 -11.48
N VAL A 446 8.38 9.83 -12.10
CA VAL A 446 7.59 8.71 -11.54
C VAL A 446 8.41 7.42 -11.47
N ARG A 447 9.23 7.14 -12.49
CA ARG A 447 10.11 5.96 -12.50
C ARG A 447 11.22 6.05 -11.48
N GLU A 448 11.77 7.23 -11.25
CA GLU A 448 12.80 7.49 -10.23
C GLU A 448 12.25 7.27 -8.82
N GLU A 449 11.09 7.86 -8.52
CA GLU A 449 10.43 7.66 -7.22
C GLU A 449 9.98 6.21 -7.02
N ALA A 450 9.48 5.55 -8.07
CA ALA A 450 9.09 4.15 -8.00
C ALA A 450 10.29 3.21 -7.80
N ALA A 451 11.42 3.49 -8.44
CA ALA A 451 12.66 2.72 -8.25
C ALA A 451 13.20 2.91 -6.83
N GLY A 452 13.13 4.12 -6.29
CA GLY A 452 13.50 4.43 -4.91
C GLY A 452 12.69 3.64 -3.88
N VAL A 453 11.37 3.51 -4.09
CA VAL A 453 10.48 2.73 -3.22
C VAL A 453 10.78 1.23 -3.29
N LEU A 454 11.07 0.69 -4.48
CA LEU A 454 11.37 -0.74 -4.67
C LEU A 454 12.83 -1.12 -4.35
N GLY A 455 13.70 -0.15 -4.06
CA GLY A 455 15.12 -0.38 -3.81
C GLY A 455 15.90 -0.75 -5.07
N HIS A 456 15.42 -0.39 -6.26
CA HIS A 456 16.14 -0.56 -7.50
C HIS A 456 17.20 0.53 -7.68
N ALA A 457 18.41 0.13 -8.07
CA ALA A 457 19.53 1.05 -8.26
C ALA A 457 19.35 2.02 -9.46
N THR A 458 18.43 1.73 -10.39
CA THR A 458 18.17 2.57 -11.56
C THR A 458 16.67 2.70 -11.86
N PRO A 459 16.20 3.90 -12.29
CA PRO A 459 14.83 4.11 -12.76
C PRO A 459 14.45 3.25 -13.98
N ALA A 460 15.44 2.84 -14.78
CA ALA A 460 15.24 2.01 -15.97
C ALA A 460 14.70 0.60 -15.65
N ALA A 461 14.92 0.11 -14.42
CA ALA A 461 14.38 -1.17 -13.94
C ALA A 461 12.85 -1.15 -13.78
N VAL A 462 12.23 0.03 -13.66
CA VAL A 462 10.78 0.21 -13.55
C VAL A 462 10.21 0.42 -14.95
N THR A 463 9.49 -0.55 -15.50
CA THR A 463 8.91 -0.45 -16.85
C THR A 463 7.69 0.47 -16.87
N ALA A 464 7.64 1.43 -17.80
CA ALA A 464 6.61 2.48 -17.84
C ALA A 464 5.16 1.95 -18.04
N SER A 465 5.01 0.88 -18.80
CA SER A 465 3.71 0.29 -19.15
C SER A 465 3.26 -0.83 -18.21
N ARG A 466 4.14 -1.28 -17.30
CA ARG A 466 3.86 -2.43 -16.43
C ARG A 466 3.14 -1.99 -15.17
N ALA A 467 2.18 -2.79 -14.70
CA ALA A 467 1.44 -2.48 -13.49
C ALA A 467 2.37 -2.46 -12.26
N PHE A 468 2.15 -1.51 -11.35
CA PHE A 468 2.93 -1.40 -10.12
C PHE A 468 2.97 -2.71 -9.33
N ARG A 469 1.85 -3.44 -9.25
CA ARG A 469 1.76 -4.74 -8.57
C ARG A 469 2.74 -5.77 -9.14
N GLU A 470 2.87 -5.83 -10.47
CA GLU A 470 3.81 -6.75 -11.13
C GLU A 470 5.27 -6.32 -10.98
N LEU A 471 5.50 -5.04 -10.74
CA LEU A 471 6.81 -4.49 -10.41
C LEU A 471 7.18 -4.72 -8.93
N GLY A 472 6.31 -5.38 -8.14
CA GLY A 472 6.57 -5.70 -6.73
C GLY A 472 5.99 -4.70 -5.74
N PHE A 473 5.12 -3.79 -6.16
CA PHE A 473 4.45 -2.88 -5.24
C PHE A 473 3.42 -3.61 -4.35
N THR A 474 3.60 -3.45 -3.04
CA THR A 474 2.62 -3.78 -2.01
C THR A 474 1.74 -2.56 -1.67
N SER A 475 0.71 -2.72 -0.84
CA SER A 475 -0.10 -1.60 -0.36
C SER A 475 0.75 -0.53 0.36
N LEU A 476 1.79 -0.94 1.11
CA LEU A 476 2.72 -0.01 1.77
C LEU A 476 3.64 0.70 0.76
N ALA A 477 4.15 -0.01 -0.25
CA ALA A 477 4.95 0.60 -1.32
C ALA A 477 4.12 1.62 -2.13
N SER A 478 2.84 1.34 -2.35
CA SER A 478 1.92 2.24 -3.06
C SER A 478 1.70 3.55 -2.30
N ILE A 479 1.57 3.47 -0.97
CA ILE A 479 1.49 4.64 -0.07
C ILE A 479 2.82 5.41 -0.07
N ALA A 480 3.96 4.71 -0.08
CA ALA A 480 5.28 5.33 -0.14
C ALA A 480 5.46 6.12 -1.44
N LEU A 481 5.14 5.53 -2.60
CA LEU A 481 5.20 6.20 -3.90
C LEU A 481 4.29 7.42 -3.96
N ARG A 482 3.05 7.30 -3.46
CA ARG A 482 2.12 8.44 -3.33
C ARG A 482 2.75 9.59 -2.53
N ASN A 483 3.36 9.28 -1.39
CA ASN A 483 3.97 10.29 -0.51
C ASN A 483 5.19 10.94 -1.16
N HIS A 484 6.01 10.15 -1.85
CA HIS A 484 7.15 10.62 -2.61
C HIS A 484 6.73 11.57 -3.74
N LEU A 485 5.74 11.17 -4.55
CA LEU A 485 5.23 12.00 -5.64
C LEU A 485 4.53 13.26 -5.14
N THR A 486 3.78 13.18 -4.04
CA THR A 486 3.18 14.36 -3.39
C THR A 486 4.27 15.34 -2.93
N ALA A 487 5.37 14.83 -2.38
CA ALA A 487 6.49 15.65 -1.93
C ALA A 487 7.28 16.28 -3.10
N ALA A 488 7.52 15.50 -4.16
CA ALA A 488 8.29 15.93 -5.34
C ALA A 488 7.51 16.93 -6.21
N THR A 489 6.19 16.74 -6.34
CA THR A 489 5.34 17.55 -7.24
C THR A 489 4.61 18.68 -6.52
N GLY A 490 4.41 18.57 -5.21
CA GLY A 490 3.56 19.48 -4.43
C GLY A 490 2.06 19.33 -4.73
N VAL A 491 1.66 18.33 -5.52
CA VAL A 491 0.26 17.97 -5.80
C VAL A 491 -0.24 17.04 -4.70
N ALA A 492 -1.38 17.35 -4.09
CA ALA A 492 -1.98 16.48 -3.08
C ALA A 492 -2.62 15.26 -3.77
N LEU A 493 -1.96 14.10 -3.69
CA LEU A 493 -2.45 12.87 -4.32
C LEU A 493 -3.33 12.06 -3.36
N PRO A 494 -4.44 11.45 -3.80
CA PRO A 494 -5.18 10.48 -2.98
C PRO A 494 -4.33 9.25 -2.60
N VAL A 495 -4.67 8.56 -1.52
CA VAL A 495 -3.97 7.31 -1.11
C VAL A 495 -4.14 6.20 -2.15
N THR A 496 -5.24 6.26 -2.91
CA THR A 496 -5.58 5.35 -4.01
C THR A 496 -4.82 5.66 -5.30
N VAL A 497 -4.00 6.72 -5.38
CA VAL A 497 -3.44 7.21 -6.67
C VAL A 497 -2.66 6.15 -7.47
N ALA A 498 -1.95 5.25 -6.82
CA ALA A 498 -1.22 4.16 -7.50
C ALA A 498 -2.13 2.97 -7.89
N PHE A 499 -3.34 2.90 -7.35
CA PHE A 499 -4.41 1.98 -7.76
C PHE A 499 -5.25 2.59 -8.89
N ASP A 500 -5.62 3.87 -8.76
CA ASP A 500 -6.38 4.64 -9.76
C ASP A 500 -5.56 4.84 -11.05
N HIS A 501 -4.23 4.96 -10.92
CA HIS A 501 -3.29 5.04 -12.02
C HIS A 501 -2.24 3.91 -11.90
N PRO A 502 -2.59 2.69 -12.36
CA PRO A 502 -1.88 1.47 -11.98
C PRO A 502 -0.51 1.27 -12.64
N THR A 503 -0.09 2.16 -13.55
CA THR A 503 1.21 2.10 -14.23
C THR A 503 1.98 3.41 -14.07
N PRO A 504 3.32 3.39 -14.13
CA PRO A 504 4.13 4.61 -14.10
C PRO A 504 3.73 5.63 -15.18
N ALA A 505 3.38 5.16 -16.38
CA ALA A 505 2.91 6.03 -17.47
C ALA A 505 1.57 6.70 -17.16
N ALA A 506 0.58 5.95 -16.67
CA ALA A 506 -0.73 6.50 -16.33
C ALA A 506 -0.64 7.52 -15.19
N LEU A 507 0.20 7.23 -14.18
CA LEU A 507 0.43 8.12 -13.05
C LEU A 507 1.18 9.40 -13.48
N ALA A 508 2.10 9.28 -14.44
CA ALA A 508 2.79 10.43 -15.00
C ALA A 508 1.87 11.34 -15.82
N ASP A 509 0.95 10.77 -16.59
CA ASP A 509 -0.05 11.55 -17.34
C ASP A 509 -0.99 12.30 -16.39
N PHE A 510 -1.49 11.63 -15.34
CA PHE A 510 -2.31 12.28 -14.31
C PHE A 510 -1.57 13.44 -13.62
N LEU A 511 -0.31 13.21 -13.20
CA LEU A 511 0.50 14.24 -12.56
C LEU A 511 0.80 15.41 -13.48
N ARG A 512 1.05 15.16 -14.77
CA ARG A 512 1.25 16.23 -15.76
C ARG A 512 0.01 17.11 -15.84
N ASP A 513 -1.18 16.51 -15.90
CA ASP A 513 -2.43 17.25 -16.05
C ASP A 513 -2.71 18.13 -14.81
N GLU A 514 -2.51 17.59 -13.60
CA GLU A 514 -2.61 18.34 -12.33
C GLU A 514 -1.57 19.47 -12.21
N LEU A 515 -0.37 19.27 -12.76
CA LEU A 515 0.71 20.25 -12.72
C LEU A 515 0.52 21.34 -13.76
N VAL A 516 0.25 21.02 -15.02
CA VAL A 516 0.17 22.00 -16.10
C VAL A 516 -1.17 22.75 -16.10
N GLY A 517 -2.19 22.22 -15.39
CA GLY A 517 -3.50 22.87 -15.29
C GLY A 517 -4.23 22.95 -16.63
N THR A 518 -3.82 22.12 -17.59
CA THR A 518 -4.60 21.90 -18.81
C THR A 518 -5.90 21.25 -18.37
N PRO A 519 -7.07 21.87 -18.65
CA PRO A 519 -8.32 21.13 -18.64
C PRO A 519 -8.05 19.90 -19.51
N ARG A 520 -8.52 18.75 -19.06
CA ARG A 520 -8.61 17.55 -19.89
C ARG A 520 -9.31 18.00 -21.18
N GLU A 521 -8.55 18.30 -22.24
CA GLU A 521 -9.03 18.02 -23.58
C GLU A 521 -9.13 16.51 -23.55
N ASP A 522 -10.29 16.03 -23.09
CA ASP A 522 -10.71 14.66 -23.23
C ASP A 522 -10.36 14.29 -24.67
N ARG A 523 -9.25 13.56 -24.86
CA ARG A 523 -8.84 13.08 -26.19
C ARG A 523 -9.96 12.25 -26.82
N PHE A 524 -10.88 11.79 -25.98
CA PHE A 524 -12.18 11.27 -26.31
C PHE A 524 -13.21 12.09 -25.54
N PRO A 525 -13.79 13.17 -26.11
CA PRO A 525 -14.86 13.89 -25.44
C PRO A 525 -15.92 12.87 -25.05
N HIS A 526 -16.13 12.68 -23.74
CA HIS A 526 -17.29 11.96 -23.28
C HIS A 526 -18.46 12.77 -23.81
N PRO A 527 -19.25 12.27 -24.78
CA PRO A 527 -20.24 13.10 -25.43
C PRO A 527 -21.18 13.56 -24.32
N ALA A 528 -21.14 14.85 -23.96
CA ALA A 528 -22.18 15.47 -23.17
C ALA A 528 -23.47 15.02 -23.81
N ALA A 529 -24.35 14.36 -23.03
CA ALA A 529 -25.55 13.65 -23.47
C ALA A 529 -26.30 14.45 -24.55
N ASN A 530 -25.87 14.29 -25.80
CA ASN A 530 -26.49 14.90 -26.95
C ASN A 530 -27.75 14.08 -27.15
N VAL A 531 -28.83 14.77 -27.55
CA VAL A 531 -30.14 14.20 -27.81
C VAL A 531 -29.98 12.84 -28.48
N VAL A 532 -30.27 11.78 -27.72
CA VAL A 532 -30.12 10.40 -28.15
C VAL A 532 -31.09 10.19 -29.31
N ASP A 533 -30.55 10.07 -30.52
CA ASP A 533 -31.31 9.49 -31.62
C ASP A 533 -31.36 7.99 -31.38
N THR A 534 -32.50 7.52 -30.86
CA THR A 534 -32.73 6.10 -30.55
C THR A 534 -32.63 5.21 -31.80
N ASP A 535 -32.66 5.81 -32.99
CA ASP A 535 -32.60 5.16 -34.29
C ASP A 535 -31.23 5.32 -34.98
N GLU A 536 -30.20 5.84 -34.29
CA GLU A 536 -28.83 5.97 -34.81
C GLU A 536 -28.29 4.60 -35.30
N PRO A 537 -27.93 4.46 -36.59
CA PRO A 537 -27.33 3.25 -37.12
C PRO A 537 -25.94 2.99 -36.53
N ILE A 538 -25.59 1.72 -36.33
CA ILE A 538 -24.28 1.33 -35.81
C ILE A 538 -23.38 0.88 -36.96
N ALA A 539 -22.20 1.46 -37.08
CA ALA A 539 -21.20 1.10 -38.08
C ALA A 539 -20.30 0.00 -37.53
N ILE A 540 -20.01 -1.01 -38.35
CA ILE A 540 -18.91 -1.95 -38.15
C ILE A 540 -17.68 -1.35 -38.81
N VAL A 541 -16.66 -1.02 -38.03
CA VAL A 541 -15.42 -0.35 -38.48
C VAL A 541 -14.19 -1.26 -38.46
N GLY A 542 -14.28 -2.39 -37.76
CA GLY A 542 -13.24 -3.39 -37.67
C GLY A 542 -13.80 -4.80 -37.50
N ILE A 543 -13.03 -5.80 -37.90
CA ILE A 543 -13.40 -7.21 -37.79
C ILE A 543 -12.13 -8.05 -37.58
N GLY A 544 -12.20 -9.01 -36.66
CA GLY A 544 -11.21 -10.06 -36.48
C GLY A 544 -11.93 -11.40 -36.35
N CYS A 545 -11.35 -12.47 -36.88
CA CYS A 545 -11.93 -13.80 -36.73
C CYS A 545 -10.91 -14.92 -36.92
N ARG A 546 -11.14 -16.03 -36.22
CA ARG A 546 -10.47 -17.30 -36.47
C ARG A 546 -11.49 -18.43 -36.55
N TYR A 547 -11.39 -19.22 -37.61
CA TYR A 547 -12.32 -20.30 -37.90
C TYR A 547 -11.58 -21.55 -38.38
N PRO A 548 -12.22 -22.73 -38.37
CA PRO A 548 -11.64 -23.98 -38.85
C PRO A 548 -11.15 -23.87 -40.30
N GLY A 549 -10.20 -24.73 -40.67
CA GLY A 549 -9.61 -24.74 -42.02
C GLY A 549 -8.48 -23.74 -42.24
N GLY A 550 -7.83 -23.29 -41.17
CA GLY A 550 -6.70 -22.35 -41.24
C GLY A 550 -7.12 -20.91 -41.54
N ILE A 551 -8.32 -20.52 -41.12
CA ILE A 551 -8.81 -19.15 -41.26
C ILE A 551 -8.33 -18.35 -40.05
N HIS A 552 -7.45 -17.37 -40.29
CA HIS A 552 -6.88 -16.53 -39.23
C HIS A 552 -7.32 -15.07 -39.32
N ASN A 553 -8.06 -14.70 -40.38
CA ASN A 553 -8.54 -13.34 -40.62
C ASN A 553 -9.76 -13.34 -41.58
N PRO A 554 -10.45 -12.20 -41.75
CA PRO A 554 -11.60 -12.08 -42.64
C PRO A 554 -11.29 -12.40 -44.11
N GLU A 555 -10.08 -12.12 -44.59
CA GLU A 555 -9.67 -12.38 -45.97
C GLU A 555 -9.54 -13.88 -46.25
N ASP A 556 -9.04 -14.68 -45.29
CA ASP A 556 -9.03 -16.14 -45.36
C ASP A 556 -10.45 -16.69 -45.44
N LEU A 557 -11.36 -16.16 -44.59
CA LEU A 557 -12.77 -16.55 -44.59
C LEU A 557 -13.42 -16.28 -45.95
N TRP A 558 -13.23 -15.07 -46.50
CA TRP A 558 -13.78 -14.73 -47.81
C TRP A 558 -13.24 -15.59 -48.93
N ARG A 559 -11.94 -15.94 -48.90
CA ARG A 559 -11.34 -16.88 -49.85
C ARG A 559 -11.97 -18.27 -49.76
N LEU A 560 -12.17 -18.79 -48.56
CA LEU A 560 -12.78 -20.11 -48.36
C LEU A 560 -14.23 -20.14 -48.86
N ILE A 561 -15.04 -19.14 -48.49
CA ILE A 561 -16.44 -19.03 -48.93
C ILE A 561 -16.53 -18.90 -50.44
N ALA A 562 -15.73 -18.02 -51.06
CA ALA A 562 -15.75 -17.81 -52.51
C ALA A 562 -15.29 -19.05 -53.30
N ALA A 563 -14.41 -19.87 -52.71
CA ALA A 563 -13.97 -21.14 -53.29
C ALA A 563 -14.94 -22.30 -53.05
N GLY A 564 -15.97 -22.12 -52.22
CA GLY A 564 -16.87 -23.21 -51.80
C GLY A 564 -16.17 -24.28 -50.95
N GLY A 565 -15.18 -23.87 -50.14
CA GLY A 565 -14.39 -24.77 -49.31
C GLY A 565 -15.17 -25.35 -48.13
N ASP A 566 -14.78 -26.54 -47.71
CA ASP A 566 -15.28 -27.25 -46.53
C ASP A 566 -14.16 -27.37 -45.49
N ALA A 567 -14.43 -26.89 -44.28
CA ALA A 567 -13.46 -26.83 -43.18
C ALA A 567 -13.64 -27.94 -42.13
N ALA A 568 -14.52 -28.92 -42.38
CA ALA A 568 -14.69 -30.05 -41.47
C ALA A 568 -13.42 -30.93 -41.44
N SER A 569 -12.96 -31.25 -40.23
CA SER A 569 -11.81 -32.12 -39.98
C SER A 569 -12.16 -33.21 -38.97
N GLU A 570 -11.23 -34.15 -38.78
CA GLU A 570 -11.29 -35.07 -37.65
C GLU A 570 -11.10 -34.32 -36.31
N PHE A 571 -11.46 -34.98 -35.21
CA PHE A 571 -11.28 -34.47 -33.85
C PHE A 571 -9.81 -34.15 -33.51
N PRO A 572 -9.56 -33.12 -32.68
CA PRO A 572 -8.21 -32.70 -32.32
C PRO A 572 -7.52 -33.74 -31.42
N THR A 573 -6.21 -33.89 -31.58
CA THR A 573 -5.40 -34.89 -30.85
C THR A 573 -4.69 -34.32 -29.61
N ASP A 574 -4.77 -33.01 -29.39
CA ASP A 574 -4.02 -32.25 -28.39
C ASP A 574 -4.84 -31.96 -27.11
N ARG A 575 -6.12 -32.33 -27.07
CA ARG A 575 -7.05 -32.06 -25.96
C ARG A 575 -7.11 -33.16 -24.89
N GLY A 576 -6.33 -34.23 -25.05
CA GLY A 576 -6.34 -35.38 -24.13
C GLY A 576 -7.60 -36.24 -24.22
N TRP A 577 -8.38 -36.14 -25.30
CA TRP A 577 -9.56 -36.97 -25.51
C TRP A 577 -9.15 -38.42 -25.84
N ASP A 578 -9.82 -39.41 -25.24
CA ASP A 578 -9.67 -40.81 -25.64
C ASP A 578 -10.46 -41.06 -26.94
N LEU A 579 -9.88 -40.68 -28.07
CA LEU A 579 -10.51 -40.78 -29.39
C LEU A 579 -10.85 -42.23 -29.78
N ALA A 580 -10.14 -43.22 -29.23
CA ALA A 580 -10.38 -44.63 -29.50
C ALA A 580 -11.65 -45.11 -28.79
N ALA A 581 -11.86 -44.71 -27.53
CA ALA A 581 -13.05 -45.04 -26.77
C ALA A 581 -14.25 -44.15 -27.11
N LEU A 582 -14.02 -42.93 -27.58
CA LEU A 582 -15.06 -41.93 -27.82
C LEU A 582 -15.98 -42.26 -29.00
N PHE A 583 -15.52 -43.00 -30.03
CA PHE A 583 -16.36 -43.28 -31.19
C PHE A 583 -17.10 -44.62 -31.11
N ALA A 584 -18.39 -44.60 -31.44
CA ALA A 584 -19.16 -45.80 -31.74
C ALA A 584 -20.18 -45.56 -32.86
N ALA A 585 -20.26 -46.48 -33.82
CA ALA A 585 -21.25 -46.41 -34.89
C ALA A 585 -22.71 -46.54 -34.40
N ASP A 586 -22.90 -47.13 -33.22
CA ASP A 586 -24.20 -47.25 -32.55
C ASP A 586 -24.47 -45.98 -31.71
N PRO A 587 -25.44 -45.12 -32.09
CA PRO A 587 -25.81 -43.94 -31.31
C PRO A 587 -26.33 -44.27 -29.91
N ASP A 588 -26.82 -45.51 -29.71
CA ASP A 588 -27.36 -45.99 -28.45
C ASP A 588 -26.29 -46.50 -27.47
N ARG A 589 -24.99 -46.48 -27.81
CA ARG A 589 -23.86 -46.80 -26.90
C ARG A 589 -23.42 -45.64 -25.96
N PRO A 590 -23.59 -45.73 -24.62
CA PRO A 590 -23.40 -44.57 -23.74
C PRO A 590 -21.97 -44.05 -23.74
N GLY A 591 -21.82 -42.73 -23.59
CA GLY A 591 -20.50 -42.07 -23.50
C GLY A 591 -19.73 -41.95 -24.81
N THR A 592 -20.36 -42.24 -25.95
CA THR A 592 -19.70 -42.20 -27.27
C THR A 592 -20.37 -41.24 -28.23
N SER A 593 -19.61 -40.75 -29.22
CA SER A 593 -20.11 -40.05 -30.39
C SER A 593 -20.19 -40.97 -31.61
N HIS A 594 -21.21 -40.77 -32.44
CA HIS A 594 -21.39 -41.49 -33.70
C HIS A 594 -20.75 -40.80 -34.91
N THR A 595 -20.07 -39.67 -34.71
CA THR A 595 -19.22 -39.02 -35.71
C THR A 595 -17.82 -38.76 -35.14
N ARG A 596 -16.84 -38.57 -36.03
CA ARG A 596 -15.48 -38.10 -35.71
C ARG A 596 -15.18 -36.75 -36.32
N MET A 597 -16.17 -36.13 -36.96
CA MET A 597 -16.00 -34.95 -37.78
C MET A 597 -16.59 -33.72 -37.10
N GLY A 598 -15.93 -32.59 -37.25
CA GLY A 598 -16.38 -31.27 -36.81
C GLY A 598 -15.45 -30.17 -37.33
N GLY A 599 -15.71 -28.92 -36.99
CA GLY A 599 -14.80 -27.81 -37.29
C GLY A 599 -13.95 -27.48 -36.07
N PHE A 600 -12.63 -27.56 -36.16
CA PHE A 600 -11.75 -27.31 -35.01
C PHE A 600 -10.69 -26.25 -35.28
N LEU A 601 -10.36 -25.51 -34.22
CA LEU A 601 -9.16 -24.70 -34.12
C LEU A 601 -8.06 -25.58 -33.50
N HIS A 602 -7.26 -26.23 -34.36
CA HIS A 602 -6.19 -27.13 -33.92
C HIS A 602 -5.11 -26.40 -33.09
N ASP A 603 -4.95 -25.10 -33.31
CA ASP A 603 -3.98 -24.26 -32.61
C ASP A 603 -4.62 -23.45 -31.46
N ALA A 604 -5.82 -23.82 -30.97
CA ALA A 604 -6.52 -23.05 -29.93
C ALA A 604 -5.73 -22.93 -28.62
N GLY A 605 -4.80 -23.86 -28.36
CA GLY A 605 -3.94 -23.83 -27.19
C GLY A 605 -2.82 -22.78 -27.28
N ASP A 606 -2.48 -22.30 -28.47
CA ASP A 606 -1.38 -21.36 -28.70
C ASP A 606 -1.78 -19.94 -28.24
N PHE A 607 -0.83 -19.23 -27.62
CA PHE A 607 -1.06 -17.89 -27.10
C PHE A 607 0.25 -17.14 -26.82
N ASP A 608 0.37 -15.91 -27.31
CA ASP A 608 1.49 -15.04 -26.94
C ASP A 608 1.24 -14.34 -25.60
N ALA A 609 1.44 -15.08 -24.51
CA ALA A 609 1.23 -14.57 -23.16
C ALA A 609 2.10 -13.35 -22.83
N GLY A 610 3.35 -13.33 -23.35
CA GLY A 610 4.30 -12.25 -23.10
C GLY A 610 3.84 -10.92 -23.70
N PHE A 611 3.28 -10.96 -24.90
CA PHE A 611 2.72 -9.77 -25.57
C PHE A 611 1.62 -9.10 -24.74
N PHE A 612 0.74 -9.88 -24.10
CA PHE A 612 -0.34 -9.36 -23.24
C PHE A 612 0.07 -9.14 -21.77
N GLY A 613 1.35 -9.31 -21.41
CA GLY A 613 1.82 -9.16 -20.03
C GLY A 613 1.35 -10.27 -19.08
N ILE A 614 0.92 -11.40 -19.62
CA ILE A 614 0.40 -12.55 -18.87
C ILE A 614 1.56 -13.52 -18.56
N SER A 615 1.66 -13.96 -17.31
CA SER A 615 2.72 -14.90 -16.92
C SER A 615 2.49 -16.29 -17.54
N PRO A 616 3.54 -17.08 -17.81
CA PRO A 616 3.38 -18.44 -18.34
C PRO A 616 2.49 -19.34 -17.47
N ARG A 617 2.54 -19.19 -16.14
CA ARG A 617 1.68 -19.97 -15.22
C ARG A 617 0.22 -19.59 -15.33
N GLU A 618 -0.06 -18.30 -15.45
CA GLU A 618 -1.44 -17.82 -15.65
C GLU A 618 -1.96 -18.25 -17.02
N ALA A 619 -1.15 -18.11 -18.08
CA ALA A 619 -1.52 -18.54 -19.42
C ALA A 619 -1.94 -20.01 -19.48
N LEU A 620 -1.21 -20.91 -18.81
CA LEU A 620 -1.59 -22.33 -18.71
C LEU A 620 -2.96 -22.54 -18.04
N ALA A 621 -3.31 -21.70 -17.06
CA ALA A 621 -4.58 -21.75 -16.36
C ALA A 621 -5.76 -21.20 -17.17
N MET A 622 -5.48 -20.33 -18.15
CA MET A 622 -6.51 -19.62 -18.91
C MET A 622 -7.22 -20.54 -19.89
N ASP A 623 -8.53 -20.45 -19.94
CA ASP A 623 -9.34 -21.04 -21.00
C ASP A 623 -8.88 -20.50 -22.37
N PRO A 624 -8.60 -21.37 -23.37
CA PRO A 624 -8.34 -20.98 -24.76
C PRO A 624 -9.29 -19.91 -25.32
N GLN A 625 -10.56 -19.93 -24.90
CA GLN A 625 -11.55 -18.93 -25.32
C GLN A 625 -11.18 -17.51 -24.89
N GLN A 626 -10.60 -17.34 -23.69
CA GLN A 626 -10.11 -16.03 -23.22
C GLN A 626 -8.90 -15.56 -24.03
N ARG A 627 -8.00 -16.49 -24.38
CA ARG A 627 -6.78 -16.22 -25.15
C ARG A 627 -7.12 -15.76 -26.56
N LEU A 628 -7.96 -16.53 -27.25
CA LEU A 628 -8.42 -16.24 -28.60
C LEU A 628 -9.20 -14.92 -28.67
N LEU A 629 -10.06 -14.64 -27.68
CA LEU A 629 -10.81 -13.39 -27.68
C LEU A 629 -9.90 -12.16 -27.48
N LEU A 630 -8.85 -12.27 -26.65
CA LEU A 630 -7.85 -11.21 -26.50
C LEU A 630 -7.13 -10.90 -27.82
N GLU A 631 -6.59 -11.93 -28.48
CA GLU A 631 -5.89 -11.78 -29.75
C GLU A 631 -6.80 -11.25 -30.85
N THR A 632 -8.00 -11.82 -30.98
CA THR A 632 -8.95 -11.42 -32.04
C THR A 632 -9.49 -10.00 -31.81
N SER A 633 -9.61 -9.57 -30.55
CA SER A 633 -9.98 -8.17 -30.22
C SER A 633 -8.88 -7.19 -30.63
N TRP A 634 -7.61 -7.55 -30.44
CA TRP A 634 -6.48 -6.77 -30.96
C TRP A 634 -6.55 -6.65 -32.48
N GLU A 635 -6.68 -7.79 -33.17
CA GLU A 635 -6.76 -7.86 -34.63
C GLU A 635 -7.92 -7.03 -35.19
N ALA A 636 -9.09 -7.05 -34.54
CA ALA A 636 -10.25 -6.25 -34.95
C ALA A 636 -9.99 -4.74 -34.88
N MET A 637 -9.27 -4.27 -33.86
CA MET A 637 -8.85 -2.87 -33.73
C MET A 637 -7.77 -2.50 -34.75
N GLU A 638 -6.80 -3.39 -34.97
CA GLU A 638 -5.75 -3.21 -35.96
C GLU A 638 -6.34 -3.12 -37.38
N HIS A 639 -7.32 -3.97 -37.70
CA HIS A 639 -8.07 -3.92 -38.96
C HIS A 639 -8.79 -2.57 -39.14
N ALA A 640 -9.27 -1.96 -38.06
CA ALA A 640 -9.88 -0.62 -38.10
C ALA A 640 -8.85 0.53 -38.22
N GLY A 641 -7.55 0.23 -38.21
CA GLY A 641 -6.47 1.20 -38.17
C GLY A 641 -6.39 1.94 -36.83
N ILE A 642 -6.75 1.27 -35.73
CA ILE A 642 -6.76 1.83 -34.39
C ILE A 642 -5.71 1.12 -33.54
N ALA A 643 -4.73 1.88 -33.05
CA ALA A 643 -3.78 1.37 -32.08
C ALA A 643 -4.49 1.16 -30.73
N PRO A 644 -4.52 -0.05 -30.15
CA PRO A 644 -5.20 -0.30 -28.88
C PRO A 644 -4.68 0.58 -27.74
N ALA A 645 -3.39 0.90 -27.74
CA ALA A 645 -2.79 1.83 -26.77
C ALA A 645 -3.41 3.23 -26.79
N ALA A 646 -3.97 3.68 -27.91
CA ALA A 646 -4.64 4.97 -28.01
C ALA A 646 -6.02 4.97 -27.33
N LEU A 647 -6.62 3.80 -27.09
CA LEU A 647 -7.94 3.62 -26.47
C LEU A 647 -7.86 3.34 -24.96
N ARG A 648 -6.66 3.35 -24.37
CA ARG A 648 -6.48 3.14 -22.93
C ARG A 648 -7.14 4.29 -22.16
N GLY A 649 -8.01 3.96 -21.20
CA GLY A 649 -8.83 4.91 -20.46
C GLY A 649 -10.06 5.42 -21.21
N ALA A 650 -10.34 4.90 -22.41
CA ALA A 650 -11.56 5.25 -23.15
C ALA A 650 -12.73 4.35 -22.73
N ASP A 651 -13.95 4.85 -22.90
CA ASP A 651 -15.22 4.18 -22.63
C ASP A 651 -15.57 3.14 -23.71
N VAL A 652 -14.65 2.24 -24.01
CA VAL A 652 -14.87 1.14 -24.96
C VAL A 652 -15.59 -0.01 -24.25
N GLY A 653 -16.77 -0.38 -24.74
CA GLY A 653 -17.51 -1.54 -24.23
C GLY A 653 -16.99 -2.86 -24.82
N VAL A 654 -17.08 -3.95 -24.06
CA VAL A 654 -16.75 -5.32 -24.49
C VAL A 654 -17.94 -6.23 -24.21
N PHE A 655 -18.55 -6.74 -25.29
CA PHE A 655 -19.70 -7.63 -25.23
C PHE A 655 -19.33 -8.95 -25.89
N ALA A 656 -19.19 -10.01 -25.10
CA ALA A 656 -18.71 -11.31 -25.55
C ALA A 656 -19.76 -12.39 -25.34
N GLY A 657 -20.11 -13.11 -26.41
CA GLY A 657 -20.90 -14.33 -26.33
C GLY A 657 -20.01 -15.54 -26.04
N MET A 658 -20.35 -16.35 -25.03
CA MET A 658 -19.65 -17.59 -24.74
C MET A 658 -20.62 -18.63 -24.18
N MET A 659 -20.56 -19.86 -24.71
CA MET A 659 -21.47 -20.96 -24.33
C MET A 659 -20.77 -22.09 -23.56
N PHE A 660 -19.50 -22.38 -23.88
CA PHE A 660 -18.77 -23.49 -23.24
C PHE A 660 -17.98 -22.99 -22.03
N HIS A 661 -18.10 -23.69 -20.89
CA HIS A 661 -17.42 -23.38 -19.63
C HIS A 661 -16.73 -24.64 -19.05
N ASP A 662 -16.33 -25.56 -19.93
CA ASP A 662 -15.95 -26.93 -19.58
C ASP A 662 -14.44 -27.14 -19.39
N TYR A 663 -13.60 -26.13 -19.68
CA TYR A 663 -12.14 -26.21 -19.57
C TYR A 663 -11.65 -26.60 -18.16
N ALA A 664 -12.28 -26.09 -17.10
CA ALA A 664 -11.88 -26.40 -15.72
C ALA A 664 -12.63 -27.60 -15.10
N THR A 665 -13.65 -28.13 -15.77
CA THR A 665 -14.54 -29.16 -15.18
C THR A 665 -13.94 -30.57 -15.14
N GLY A 666 -12.82 -30.82 -15.84
CA GLY A 666 -12.17 -32.14 -15.93
C GLY A 666 -10.79 -32.26 -15.24
N LEU A 667 -10.36 -31.27 -14.46
CA LEU A 667 -9.06 -31.29 -13.78
C LEU A 667 -9.17 -32.00 -12.41
N ASP A 668 -9.02 -33.33 -12.39
CA ASP A 668 -8.96 -34.13 -11.14
C ASP A 668 -7.75 -33.79 -10.26
N ARG A 669 -6.65 -33.29 -10.88
CA ARG A 669 -5.47 -32.73 -10.20
C ARG A 669 -5.03 -31.45 -10.89
N VAL A 670 -4.88 -30.38 -10.12
CA VAL A 670 -4.25 -29.13 -10.56
C VAL A 670 -2.75 -29.34 -10.56
N PRO A 671 -2.01 -28.97 -11.63
CA PRO A 671 -0.56 -28.92 -11.56
C PRO A 671 -0.10 -27.87 -10.53
N ASP A 672 0.98 -28.18 -9.78
CA ASP A 672 1.48 -27.32 -8.72
C ASP A 672 1.80 -25.89 -9.24
N GLY A 673 1.34 -24.86 -8.52
CA GLY A 673 1.63 -23.46 -8.84
C GLY A 673 0.64 -22.75 -9.79
N ILE A 674 -0.46 -23.40 -10.17
CA ILE A 674 -1.53 -22.82 -11.02
C ILE A 674 -2.82 -22.52 -10.21
N GLU A 675 -2.90 -22.98 -8.97
CA GLU A 675 -4.10 -22.96 -8.12
C GLU A 675 -4.70 -21.56 -7.95
N GLY A 676 -3.85 -20.53 -7.79
CA GLY A 676 -4.27 -19.14 -7.65
C GLY A 676 -4.88 -18.52 -8.91
N TYR A 677 -4.68 -19.11 -10.08
CA TYR A 677 -5.19 -18.61 -11.36
C TYR A 677 -6.42 -19.38 -11.86
N ARG A 678 -6.80 -20.49 -11.22
CA ARG A 678 -7.95 -21.31 -11.69
C ARG A 678 -9.24 -20.52 -11.74
N GLY A 679 -9.53 -19.77 -10.68
CA GLY A 679 -10.79 -19.02 -10.58
C GLY A 679 -10.95 -18.00 -11.71
N THR A 680 -9.88 -17.26 -12.03
CA THR A 680 -9.91 -16.26 -13.11
C THR A 680 -9.66 -16.85 -14.49
N GLY A 681 -8.97 -17.99 -14.56
CA GLY A 681 -8.61 -18.66 -15.81
C GLY A 681 -9.78 -19.29 -16.53
N SER A 682 -10.80 -19.80 -15.81
CA SER A 682 -11.94 -20.51 -16.43
C SER A 682 -13.31 -19.85 -16.23
N ALA A 683 -13.40 -18.74 -15.50
CA ALA A 683 -14.68 -18.08 -15.28
C ALA A 683 -15.15 -17.34 -16.54
N GLY A 684 -16.37 -17.60 -17.00
CA GLY A 684 -16.94 -16.93 -18.16
C GLY A 684 -17.10 -15.41 -17.99
N SER A 685 -17.34 -14.94 -16.77
CA SER A 685 -17.40 -13.49 -16.47
C SER A 685 -16.06 -12.78 -16.72
N VAL A 686 -14.94 -13.50 -16.69
CA VAL A 686 -13.60 -12.93 -16.90
C VAL A 686 -13.28 -12.75 -18.38
N VAL A 687 -14.01 -13.38 -19.30
CA VAL A 687 -13.75 -13.32 -20.75
C VAL A 687 -13.81 -11.89 -21.28
N SER A 688 -14.92 -11.17 -21.05
CA SER A 688 -15.06 -9.76 -21.42
C SER A 688 -14.18 -8.86 -20.54
N GLY A 689 -14.15 -9.10 -19.23
CA GLY A 689 -13.37 -8.31 -18.28
C GLY A 689 -11.86 -8.34 -18.54
N ARG A 690 -11.31 -9.45 -19.03
CA ARG A 690 -9.88 -9.59 -19.33
C ARG A 690 -9.48 -8.78 -20.57
N VAL A 691 -10.35 -8.72 -21.58
CA VAL A 691 -10.16 -7.83 -22.74
C VAL A 691 -10.13 -6.38 -22.27
N SER A 692 -11.12 -5.94 -21.48
CA SER A 692 -11.14 -4.60 -20.90
C SER A 692 -9.91 -4.32 -20.04
N TYR A 693 -9.51 -5.24 -19.18
CA TYR A 693 -8.34 -5.10 -18.31
C TYR A 693 -7.03 -4.98 -19.10
N SER A 694 -6.83 -5.84 -20.10
CA SER A 694 -5.57 -5.91 -20.86
C SER A 694 -5.35 -4.65 -21.71
N PHE A 695 -6.43 -4.15 -22.34
CA PHE A 695 -6.37 -2.93 -23.16
C PHE A 695 -6.61 -1.65 -22.36
N GLY A 696 -7.10 -1.77 -21.12
CA GLY A 696 -7.43 -0.66 -20.23
C GLY A 696 -8.67 0.11 -20.67
N PHE A 697 -9.72 -0.59 -21.09
CA PHE A 697 -11.02 0.01 -21.41
C PHE A 697 -11.86 0.25 -20.16
N GLU A 698 -12.61 1.35 -20.15
CA GLU A 698 -13.43 1.78 -19.02
C GLU A 698 -14.95 1.70 -19.32
N GLY A 699 -15.33 1.15 -20.47
CA GLY A 699 -16.73 0.92 -20.84
C GLY A 699 -17.32 -0.39 -20.28
N PRO A 700 -18.61 -0.68 -20.56
CA PRO A 700 -19.29 -1.88 -20.06
C PRO A 700 -18.59 -3.18 -20.51
N ALA A 701 -18.34 -4.11 -19.59
CA ALA A 701 -17.78 -5.44 -19.89
C ALA A 701 -18.81 -6.53 -19.54
N VAL A 702 -19.36 -7.19 -20.55
CA VAL A 702 -20.46 -8.17 -20.39
C VAL A 702 -20.14 -9.44 -21.16
N THR A 703 -20.11 -10.55 -20.45
CA THR A 703 -20.18 -11.88 -21.06
C THR A 703 -21.63 -12.37 -21.01
N VAL A 704 -22.17 -12.83 -22.14
CA VAL A 704 -23.52 -13.37 -22.25
C VAL A 704 -23.51 -14.81 -22.72
N ASP A 705 -24.34 -15.63 -22.09
CA ASP A 705 -24.59 -17.01 -22.51
C ASP A 705 -26.09 -17.18 -22.80
N THR A 706 -26.42 -17.19 -24.09
CA THR A 706 -27.73 -17.56 -24.63
C THR A 706 -27.57 -18.71 -25.62
N ALA A 707 -26.64 -19.63 -25.32
CA ALA A 707 -26.25 -20.74 -26.18
C ALA A 707 -25.82 -20.28 -27.59
N CYS A 708 -26.32 -20.92 -28.65
CA CYS A 708 -25.93 -20.65 -30.05
C CYS A 708 -26.18 -19.19 -30.51
N SER A 709 -27.00 -18.42 -29.79
CA SER A 709 -27.33 -17.03 -30.14
C SER A 709 -26.42 -15.99 -29.48
N SER A 710 -25.48 -16.41 -28.62
CA SER A 710 -24.74 -15.51 -27.71
C SER A 710 -24.02 -14.36 -28.41
N SER A 711 -23.40 -14.60 -29.58
CA SER A 711 -22.68 -13.56 -30.33
C SER A 711 -23.62 -12.47 -30.89
N LEU A 712 -24.81 -12.84 -31.36
CA LEU A 712 -25.81 -11.89 -31.86
C LEU A 712 -26.48 -11.11 -30.71
N VAL A 713 -26.68 -11.75 -29.56
CA VAL A 713 -27.15 -11.06 -28.35
C VAL A 713 -26.09 -10.07 -27.84
N ALA A 714 -24.81 -10.44 -27.87
CA ALA A 714 -23.71 -9.53 -27.55
C ALA A 714 -23.68 -8.31 -28.48
N LEU A 715 -23.84 -8.52 -29.80
CA LEU A 715 -23.98 -7.44 -30.78
C LEU A 715 -25.21 -6.56 -30.51
N HIS A 716 -26.35 -7.15 -30.15
CA HIS A 716 -27.55 -6.39 -29.78
C HIS A 716 -27.29 -5.49 -28.56
N LEU A 717 -26.67 -6.02 -27.50
CA LEU A 717 -26.36 -5.26 -26.28
C LEU A 717 -25.36 -4.13 -26.57
N ALA A 718 -24.30 -4.41 -27.34
CA ALA A 718 -23.33 -3.40 -27.75
C ALA A 718 -23.97 -2.26 -28.54
N ALA A 719 -24.86 -2.58 -29.48
CA ALA A 719 -25.60 -1.59 -30.24
C ALA A 719 -26.51 -0.72 -29.34
N GLN A 720 -27.15 -1.31 -28.33
CA GLN A 720 -27.96 -0.55 -27.37
C GLN A 720 -27.09 0.37 -26.50
N ALA A 721 -25.95 -0.11 -26.01
CA ALA A 721 -25.02 0.68 -25.21
C ALA A 721 -24.49 1.89 -25.99
N LEU A 722 -24.09 1.69 -27.25
CA LEU A 722 -23.65 2.77 -28.14
C LEU A 722 -24.75 3.82 -28.39
N ARG A 723 -25.99 3.39 -28.64
CA ARG A 723 -27.12 4.31 -28.84
C ARG A 723 -27.44 5.11 -27.59
N ARG A 724 -27.32 4.50 -26.41
CA ARG A 724 -27.58 5.16 -25.12
C ARG A 724 -26.43 6.04 -24.63
N GLY A 725 -25.29 6.01 -25.32
CA GLY A 725 -24.10 6.72 -24.90
C GLY A 725 -23.43 6.11 -23.66
N GLU A 726 -23.67 4.83 -23.37
CA GLU A 726 -22.98 4.08 -22.32
C GLU A 726 -21.52 3.77 -22.71
N CYS A 727 -21.22 3.82 -24.01
CA CYS A 727 -19.89 3.75 -24.58
C CYS A 727 -19.82 4.55 -25.89
N SER A 728 -18.62 4.98 -26.28
CA SER A 728 -18.35 5.62 -27.57
C SER A 728 -17.99 4.63 -28.67
N MET A 729 -17.43 3.48 -28.27
CA MET A 729 -17.02 2.38 -29.14
C MET A 729 -17.30 1.06 -28.43
N ALA A 730 -17.52 -0.03 -29.18
CA ALA A 730 -17.74 -1.34 -28.58
C ALA A 730 -17.11 -2.47 -29.40
N LEU A 731 -16.47 -3.41 -28.71
CA LEU A 731 -16.17 -4.74 -29.23
C LEU A 731 -17.38 -5.64 -28.97
N ALA A 732 -17.88 -6.29 -30.01
CA ALA A 732 -18.96 -7.27 -29.90
C ALA A 732 -18.59 -8.54 -30.66
N GLY A 733 -18.72 -9.69 -30.01
CA GLY A 733 -18.30 -10.93 -30.64
C GLY A 733 -18.76 -12.17 -29.91
N GLY A 734 -18.26 -13.32 -30.34
CA GLY A 734 -18.43 -14.58 -29.64
C GLY A 734 -17.26 -15.51 -29.86
N VAL A 735 -17.07 -16.41 -28.89
CA VAL A 735 -16.02 -17.42 -28.89
C VAL A 735 -16.60 -18.77 -28.46
N ALA A 736 -16.17 -19.82 -29.14
CA ALA A 736 -16.52 -21.20 -28.83
C ALA A 736 -15.29 -22.09 -29.06
N VAL A 737 -14.81 -22.71 -27.99
CA VAL A 737 -13.81 -23.78 -28.03
C VAL A 737 -14.34 -24.92 -27.18
N MET A 738 -14.27 -26.14 -27.69
CA MET A 738 -14.72 -27.34 -27.00
C MET A 738 -13.51 -27.96 -26.30
N ALA A 739 -13.40 -27.75 -24.99
CA ALA A 739 -12.31 -28.34 -24.21
C ALA A 739 -12.53 -29.84 -23.98
N THR A 740 -13.79 -30.27 -23.88
CA THR A 740 -14.19 -31.66 -23.69
C THR A 740 -15.04 -32.17 -24.86
N PRO A 741 -15.16 -33.49 -25.08
CA PRO A 741 -16.01 -34.04 -26.14
C PRO A 741 -17.50 -34.10 -25.76
N SER A 742 -17.90 -33.47 -24.65
CA SER A 742 -19.21 -33.64 -24.02
C SER A 742 -20.38 -33.32 -24.96
N VAL A 743 -20.27 -32.24 -25.75
CA VAL A 743 -21.32 -31.84 -26.68
C VAL A 743 -21.56 -32.89 -27.76
N PHE A 744 -20.51 -33.57 -28.22
CA PHE A 744 -20.63 -34.63 -29.21
C PHE A 744 -21.30 -35.87 -28.62
N VAL A 745 -20.97 -36.24 -27.38
CA VAL A 745 -21.61 -37.35 -26.68
C VAL A 745 -23.10 -37.07 -26.43
N GLU A 746 -23.42 -35.85 -25.98
CA GLU A 746 -24.79 -35.45 -25.66
C GLU A 746 -25.68 -35.36 -26.91
N PHE A 747 -25.19 -34.78 -28.00
CA PHE A 747 -25.99 -34.67 -29.23
C PHE A 747 -26.07 -36.00 -29.99
N SER A 748 -25.08 -36.90 -29.83
CA SER A 748 -25.20 -38.28 -30.31
C SER A 748 -26.35 -39.02 -29.63
N ARG A 749 -26.51 -38.86 -28.31
CA ARG A 749 -27.65 -39.42 -27.56
C ARG A 749 -29.01 -38.96 -28.05
N GLN A 750 -29.09 -37.72 -28.51
CA GLN A 750 -30.33 -37.12 -29.00
C GLN A 750 -30.59 -37.45 -30.49
N ASN A 751 -29.69 -38.20 -31.15
CA ASN A 751 -29.68 -38.38 -32.61
C ASN A 751 -29.73 -37.04 -33.37
N ALA A 752 -29.10 -36.01 -32.80
CA ALA A 752 -29.13 -34.65 -33.33
C ALA A 752 -27.89 -34.30 -34.16
N LEU A 753 -26.82 -35.09 -34.11
CA LEU A 753 -25.61 -34.87 -34.92
C LEU A 753 -25.71 -35.49 -36.31
N SER A 754 -25.22 -34.76 -37.31
CA SER A 754 -24.99 -35.31 -38.64
C SER A 754 -23.88 -36.38 -38.60
N PRO A 755 -24.06 -37.55 -39.23
CA PRO A 755 -23.05 -38.61 -39.26
C PRO A 755 -21.71 -38.17 -39.88
N ASP A 756 -21.74 -37.29 -40.88
CA ASP A 756 -20.53 -36.76 -41.52
C ASP A 756 -20.05 -35.42 -40.93
N GLY A 757 -20.68 -34.97 -39.83
CA GLY A 757 -20.34 -33.76 -39.10
C GLY A 757 -20.65 -32.46 -39.83
N ARG A 758 -21.46 -32.47 -40.90
CA ARG A 758 -21.75 -31.28 -41.73
C ARG A 758 -23.19 -30.81 -41.58
N CYS A 759 -23.37 -29.50 -41.50
CA CYS A 759 -24.70 -28.88 -41.60
C CYS A 759 -25.12 -28.82 -43.07
N LYS A 760 -26.19 -29.53 -43.45
CA LYS A 760 -26.77 -29.54 -44.81
C LYS A 760 -28.07 -28.73 -44.85
N ALA A 761 -28.00 -27.52 -44.30
CA ALA A 761 -29.17 -26.67 -44.06
C ALA A 761 -30.07 -26.54 -45.30
N PHE A 762 -31.37 -26.79 -45.10
CA PHE A 762 -32.41 -26.73 -46.14
C PHE A 762 -32.29 -27.75 -47.27
N ALA A 763 -31.27 -28.63 -47.28
CA ALA A 763 -31.15 -29.69 -48.26
C ALA A 763 -32.09 -30.85 -47.93
N ALA A 764 -32.54 -31.58 -48.96
CA ALA A 764 -33.30 -32.82 -48.76
C ALA A 764 -32.49 -33.90 -48.00
N SER A 765 -31.17 -33.75 -47.96
CA SER A 765 -30.21 -34.61 -47.25
C SER A 765 -29.85 -34.10 -45.85
N ALA A 766 -30.55 -33.10 -45.31
CA ALA A 766 -30.38 -32.64 -43.92
C ALA A 766 -30.59 -33.79 -42.93
N ASP A 767 -29.56 -34.10 -42.15
CA ASP A 767 -29.50 -35.27 -41.27
C ASP A 767 -28.91 -34.98 -39.88
N GLY A 768 -28.87 -33.71 -39.48
CA GLY A 768 -28.45 -33.26 -38.16
C GLY A 768 -27.42 -32.13 -38.20
N THR A 769 -27.00 -31.69 -37.00
CA THR A 769 -26.04 -30.59 -36.83
C THR A 769 -24.60 -31.07 -36.89
N GLY A 770 -23.73 -30.23 -37.46
CA GLY A 770 -22.28 -30.27 -37.25
C GLY A 770 -21.88 -29.26 -36.18
N TRP A 771 -20.87 -29.60 -35.37
CA TRP A 771 -20.29 -28.66 -34.39
C TRP A 771 -18.98 -28.09 -34.89
N GLY A 772 -18.74 -26.82 -34.55
CA GLY A 772 -17.54 -26.09 -34.91
C GLY A 772 -17.07 -25.18 -33.78
N GLU A 773 -15.76 -24.97 -33.71
CA GLU A 773 -15.10 -23.95 -32.91
C GLU A 773 -14.93 -22.66 -33.70
N GLY A 774 -14.69 -21.55 -33.01
CA GLY A 774 -14.39 -20.29 -33.68
C GLY A 774 -14.43 -19.09 -32.75
N VAL A 775 -13.86 -17.99 -33.23
CA VAL A 775 -13.97 -16.67 -32.61
C VAL A 775 -14.20 -15.62 -33.69
N GLY A 776 -15.11 -14.69 -33.41
CA GLY A 776 -15.35 -13.53 -34.26
C GLY A 776 -15.63 -12.30 -33.41
N VAL A 777 -14.98 -11.18 -33.72
CA VAL A 777 -15.09 -9.91 -33.01
C VAL A 777 -15.30 -8.78 -34.01
N LEU A 778 -16.28 -7.94 -33.74
CA LEU A 778 -16.61 -6.73 -34.49
C LEU A 778 -16.28 -5.51 -33.65
N LEU A 779 -15.65 -4.50 -34.25
CA LEU A 779 -15.50 -3.18 -33.66
C LEU A 779 -16.59 -2.24 -34.18
N LEU A 780 -17.30 -1.62 -33.25
CA LEU A 780 -18.53 -0.89 -33.50
C LEU A 780 -18.44 0.56 -33.02
N GLU A 781 -19.02 1.47 -33.79
CA GLU A 781 -19.24 2.88 -33.44
C GLU A 781 -20.64 3.31 -33.90
N ARG A 782 -21.15 4.44 -33.38
CA ARG A 782 -22.26 5.13 -34.06
C ARG A 782 -21.82 5.55 -35.46
N LEU A 783 -22.71 5.43 -36.45
CA LEU A 783 -22.35 5.74 -37.84
C LEU A 783 -21.91 7.20 -38.03
N SER A 784 -22.52 8.14 -37.30
CA SER A 784 -22.10 9.55 -37.29
C SER A 784 -20.66 9.72 -36.77
N ASP A 785 -20.29 8.97 -35.72
CA ASP A 785 -18.96 9.00 -35.11
C ASP A 785 -17.91 8.37 -36.03
N ALA A 786 -18.21 7.22 -36.62
CA ALA A 786 -17.35 6.58 -37.61
C ALA A 786 -17.05 7.52 -38.79
N ARG A 787 -18.08 8.22 -39.29
CA ARG A 787 -17.91 9.20 -40.37
C ARG A 787 -17.09 10.41 -39.93
N ARG A 788 -17.35 10.93 -38.73
CA ARG A 788 -16.59 12.06 -38.16
C ARG A 788 -15.12 11.70 -37.95
N GLY A 789 -14.84 10.46 -37.53
CA GLY A 789 -13.50 9.92 -37.37
C GLY A 789 -12.83 9.48 -38.67
N GLY A 790 -13.48 9.63 -39.83
CA GLY A 790 -12.93 9.20 -41.12
C GLY A 790 -12.72 7.67 -41.21
N ARG A 791 -13.47 6.89 -40.43
CA ARG A 791 -13.34 5.43 -40.36
C ARG A 791 -13.92 4.77 -41.60
N ARG A 792 -13.30 3.67 -42.02
CA ARG A 792 -13.86 2.79 -43.05
C ARG A 792 -15.04 2.02 -42.46
N VAL A 793 -16.24 2.29 -42.96
CA VAL A 793 -17.44 1.54 -42.60
C VAL A 793 -17.53 0.28 -43.46
N LEU A 794 -17.44 -0.89 -42.84
CA LEU A 794 -17.52 -2.20 -43.50
C LEU A 794 -18.96 -2.61 -43.75
N ALA A 795 -19.83 -2.39 -42.75
CA ALA A 795 -21.25 -2.66 -42.79
C ALA A 795 -21.98 -1.78 -41.75
N VAL A 796 -23.31 -1.73 -41.85
CA VAL A 796 -24.16 -0.97 -40.93
C VAL A 796 -25.22 -1.89 -40.33
N VAL A 797 -25.26 -1.97 -39.00
CA VAL A 797 -26.32 -2.64 -38.25
C VAL A 797 -27.49 -1.65 -38.10
N ARG A 798 -28.51 -1.85 -38.93
CA ARG A 798 -29.71 -1.00 -38.94
C ARG A 798 -30.66 -1.29 -37.78
N GLY A 799 -30.87 -2.56 -37.45
CA GLY A 799 -31.73 -2.97 -36.35
C GLY A 799 -31.43 -4.39 -35.89
N SER A 800 -31.75 -4.67 -34.63
CA SER A 800 -31.61 -5.99 -34.01
C SER A 800 -32.69 -6.17 -32.95
N ALA A 801 -33.05 -7.42 -32.66
CA ALA A 801 -34.04 -7.75 -31.64
C ALA A 801 -33.75 -9.12 -31.02
N VAL A 802 -34.16 -9.28 -29.77
CA VAL A 802 -34.05 -10.53 -29.00
C VAL A 802 -35.41 -10.84 -28.38
N ASN A 803 -35.82 -12.11 -28.35
CA ASN A 803 -37.00 -12.58 -27.63
C ASN A 803 -36.82 -14.02 -27.13
N GLN A 804 -37.83 -14.50 -26.40
CA GLN A 804 -37.98 -15.90 -26.04
C GLN A 804 -39.27 -16.45 -26.64
N ASP A 805 -39.28 -17.76 -26.86
CA ASP A 805 -40.44 -18.47 -27.41
C ASP A 805 -41.61 -18.50 -26.43
N GLY A 806 -41.31 -18.47 -25.12
CA GLY A 806 -42.26 -18.68 -24.05
C GLY A 806 -42.55 -20.17 -23.84
N ALA A 807 -43.71 -20.49 -23.25
CA ALA A 807 -44.15 -21.88 -23.17
C ALA A 807 -44.49 -22.42 -24.57
N SER A 808 -43.74 -23.42 -25.04
CA SER A 808 -43.91 -24.09 -26.34
C SER A 808 -43.97 -25.62 -26.17
N ASN A 809 -43.92 -26.40 -27.27
CA ASN A 809 -44.01 -27.87 -27.28
C ASN A 809 -42.78 -28.60 -26.68
N GLY A 810 -41.89 -27.88 -26.02
CA GLY A 810 -40.68 -28.40 -25.39
C GLY A 810 -39.68 -27.26 -25.20
N LEU A 811 -38.79 -27.37 -24.22
CA LEU A 811 -37.83 -26.29 -23.91
C LEU A 811 -36.97 -25.90 -25.12
N THR A 812 -36.69 -26.85 -26.01
CA THR A 812 -35.87 -26.67 -27.22
C THR A 812 -36.71 -26.66 -28.51
N ALA A 813 -38.04 -26.75 -28.42
CA ALA A 813 -38.92 -26.79 -29.58
C ALA A 813 -39.16 -25.36 -30.13
N PRO A 814 -38.85 -25.10 -31.41
CA PRO A 814 -38.93 -23.75 -31.97
C PRO A 814 -40.39 -23.27 -32.15
N SER A 815 -40.59 -21.96 -31.99
CA SER A 815 -41.88 -21.29 -32.19
C SER A 815 -41.89 -20.36 -33.41
N GLY A 816 -42.54 -20.80 -34.49
CA GLY A 816 -42.72 -19.99 -35.70
C GLY A 816 -43.31 -18.58 -35.44
N PRO A 817 -44.38 -18.44 -34.62
CA PRO A 817 -44.89 -17.12 -34.25
C PRO A 817 -43.88 -16.25 -33.49
N ALA A 818 -43.03 -16.83 -32.63
CA ALA A 818 -41.99 -16.08 -31.93
C ALA A 818 -40.89 -15.60 -32.87
N GLN A 819 -40.46 -16.43 -33.82
CA GLN A 819 -39.51 -16.06 -34.86
C GLN A 819 -40.05 -14.92 -35.74
N GLN A 820 -41.32 -14.98 -36.15
CA GLN A 820 -41.94 -13.88 -36.89
C GLN A 820 -41.96 -12.57 -36.08
N ARG A 821 -42.23 -12.63 -34.76
CA ARG A 821 -42.25 -11.44 -33.90
C ARG A 821 -40.86 -10.80 -33.80
N VAL A 822 -39.80 -11.58 -33.60
CA VAL A 822 -38.44 -11.02 -33.47
C VAL A 822 -37.95 -10.41 -34.78
N ILE A 823 -38.21 -11.06 -35.92
CA ILE A 823 -37.87 -10.53 -37.25
C ILE A 823 -38.60 -9.21 -37.50
N ARG A 824 -39.91 -9.15 -37.27
CA ARG A 824 -40.70 -7.90 -37.41
C ARG A 824 -40.20 -6.80 -36.48
N ARG A 825 -39.78 -7.14 -35.25
CA ARG A 825 -39.23 -6.17 -34.30
C ARG A 825 -37.88 -5.62 -34.75
N ALA A 826 -37.00 -6.47 -35.29
CA ALA A 826 -35.72 -6.04 -35.84
C ALA A 826 -35.91 -5.11 -37.05
N LEU A 827 -36.84 -5.43 -37.96
CA LEU A 827 -37.19 -4.59 -39.11
C LEU A 827 -37.80 -3.24 -38.68
N ALA A 828 -38.72 -3.26 -37.70
CA ALA A 828 -39.30 -2.05 -37.14
C ALA A 828 -38.22 -1.15 -36.52
N GLY A 829 -37.30 -1.72 -35.73
CA GLY A 829 -36.16 -0.99 -35.16
C GLY A 829 -35.11 -0.54 -36.19
N ALA A 830 -35.17 -1.05 -37.42
CA ALA A 830 -34.34 -0.62 -38.55
C ALA A 830 -35.01 0.47 -39.42
N GLY A 831 -36.32 0.71 -39.23
CA GLY A 831 -37.13 1.52 -40.14
C GLY A 831 -37.27 0.90 -41.53
N LEU A 832 -37.26 -0.44 -41.63
CA LEU A 832 -37.32 -1.18 -42.89
C LEU A 832 -38.58 -2.04 -42.98
N SER A 833 -39.02 -2.31 -44.20
CA SER A 833 -40.07 -3.26 -44.52
C SER A 833 -39.50 -4.62 -44.96
N VAL A 834 -40.35 -5.63 -45.05
CA VAL A 834 -39.96 -6.95 -45.57
C VAL A 834 -39.52 -6.90 -47.04
N GLY A 835 -39.97 -5.90 -47.81
CA GLY A 835 -39.61 -5.75 -49.22
C GLY A 835 -38.23 -5.13 -49.43
N ASP A 836 -37.61 -4.61 -48.37
CA ASP A 836 -36.27 -4.00 -48.40
C ASP A 836 -35.15 -5.03 -48.10
N VAL A 837 -35.49 -6.32 -47.97
CA VAL A 837 -34.54 -7.39 -47.64
C VAL A 837 -34.27 -8.27 -48.86
N ASP A 838 -33.04 -8.23 -49.37
CA ASP A 838 -32.63 -9.01 -50.54
C ASP A 838 -32.16 -10.43 -50.19
N VAL A 839 -31.50 -10.59 -49.04
CA VAL A 839 -30.85 -11.84 -48.61
C VAL A 839 -31.18 -12.13 -47.16
N VAL A 840 -31.45 -13.40 -46.86
CA VAL A 840 -31.65 -13.90 -45.49
C VAL A 840 -30.62 -14.98 -45.21
N GLU A 841 -29.77 -14.72 -44.22
CA GLU A 841 -28.88 -15.72 -43.63
C GLU A 841 -29.53 -16.28 -42.36
N ALA A 842 -29.75 -17.60 -42.34
CA ALA A 842 -30.43 -18.29 -41.24
C ALA A 842 -29.43 -19.06 -40.39
N HIS A 843 -29.80 -19.37 -39.14
CA HIS A 843 -28.95 -20.15 -38.23
C HIS A 843 -28.52 -21.51 -38.83
N GLY A 844 -29.41 -22.17 -39.59
CA GLY A 844 -29.03 -23.25 -40.51
C GLY A 844 -28.31 -24.43 -39.86
N THR A 845 -28.84 -24.96 -38.75
CA THR A 845 -28.20 -26.01 -37.92
C THR A 845 -28.22 -27.42 -38.52
N GLY A 846 -28.40 -27.57 -39.84
CA GLY A 846 -28.48 -28.86 -40.52
C GLY A 846 -29.89 -29.28 -40.85
#